data_AF-A0A4U0XJL0-F1
#
_entry.id   AF-A0A4U0XJL0-F1
#
_cell.length_a   1.000
_cell.length_b   1.000
_cell.length_c   1.000
_cell.angle_alpha   90.00
_cell.angle_beta   90.00
_cell.angle_gamma   90.00
#
_symmetry.space_group_name_H-M   'P 1'
#
loop_
_entity.id
_entity.type
_entity.pdbx_description
1 polymer ?
#
loop_
_entity_poly.entity_id
_entity_poly.type
_entity_poly.pdbx_seq_one_letter_code
_entity_poly.pdbx_strand_id
1 'polypeptide(L)'
;MPDDDLADEASQLTIDGDGNNEINFTAKRLAQEARQTLSFGGGSGRGIRDVTEEFAAAAKQLQPGQLVKDEYFTLFEAVGALEIMDPKMDSGYVLPGDSLEPDFDVCKGLPAGEVLWIMDELLRLTVVWHDGYPLSQTIFTSLHVDRLLSPDNRAPYGFSYGDTTLRVMTTEERLVHLVLRAYCIALVKSCALVLHTIQSQNFYEEEDFVTHLFGRELLPEIGADDAVKLIDEAVSVVEVAGVDEAMRAALFERLQFARTYLSLLVDESTDWTTLTATRLLAETHNLAQALPKAFSDKVQRQLATSTPPRPMIAISWDEALQRWMSMCADIIEAERLTDFDVCQSPHGLQRAIWAFAYREPQPNTFARAYLQTLLFASEQIAEGMAFFDLMLADIRDLVLAGDVLADPHSFLIEIPADPRHKCSRVVEAFMDKVFDEYMNIYRMICQNRCRIRRTFSQSIVILDRLETEAMRADAELSSITPGTILPNEGGSKEVGLNPLTSWVKYYKLQIMGWSIQLGFETGIYLPHELCMMYWYLMVFAQRKRKLLEHVGRFLVARRKHLASSRSASQDVEAAASREWLVVLHRQADFTESLSCALWQLCELLTTLEIVKPPKRDHAREQLLYDVRMKSYLGIAHEPIPTLEEYKSAQQSIPSIDETCEGINRAIANAKSCLVVLKKTTPQQGKYVGTEEQWRREIKQLETTCVAVAVQTSQLRRVADKHGKQSAGREHGLKGLVEVSIPSPGSRYHGWWVVPQIKERKA
;
A
#
# COMPACT_ATOMS: atom_id res chain seq x y z
N MET A 1 -34.01 0.11 -33.02
CA MET A 1 -35.43 0.08 -32.63
C MET A 1 -36.16 -0.44 -33.85
N PRO A 2 -36.24 -1.77 -33.96
CA PRO A 2 -37.28 -2.49 -33.22
C PRO A 2 -36.75 -3.65 -32.35
N ASP A 3 -37.51 -3.87 -31.27
CA ASP A 3 -37.92 -5.12 -30.63
C ASP A 3 -36.86 -6.15 -30.21
N ASP A 4 -36.53 -6.11 -28.90
CA ASP A 4 -35.93 -7.23 -28.16
C ASP A 4 -37.05 -8.17 -27.66
N ASP A 5 -37.12 -9.34 -28.26
CA ASP A 5 -37.71 -10.57 -27.72
C ASP A 5 -36.82 -11.12 -26.60
N LEU A 6 -37.01 -10.68 -25.34
CA LEU A 6 -36.41 -11.34 -24.16
C LEU A 6 -37.28 -11.26 -22.89
N ALA A 7 -38.60 -11.18 -23.05
CA ALA A 7 -39.54 -11.17 -21.92
C ALA A 7 -40.61 -12.25 -22.08
N ASP A 8 -40.24 -13.54 -21.98
CA ASP A 8 -41.26 -14.59 -21.79
C ASP A 8 -40.79 -15.92 -21.15
N GLU A 9 -39.71 -15.93 -20.36
CA GLU A 9 -39.33 -17.13 -19.57
C GLU A 9 -39.41 -16.96 -18.04
N ALA A 10 -39.88 -15.80 -17.54
CA ALA A 10 -40.06 -15.56 -16.10
C ALA A 10 -41.52 -15.66 -15.61
N SER A 11 -42.49 -15.93 -16.49
CA SER A 11 -43.92 -15.88 -16.20
C SER A 11 -44.59 -17.26 -15.99
N GLN A 12 -43.84 -18.36 -16.01
CA GLN A 12 -44.37 -19.71 -15.76
C GLN A 12 -43.59 -20.45 -14.66
N LEU A 13 -43.71 -19.97 -13.42
CA LEU A 13 -43.57 -20.79 -12.21
C LEU A 13 -44.84 -20.64 -11.37
N THR A 14 -45.95 -21.15 -11.92
CA THR A 14 -47.08 -21.59 -11.11
C THR A 14 -46.60 -22.72 -10.22
N ILE A 15 -46.47 -22.44 -8.92
CA ILE A 15 -46.24 -23.45 -7.89
C ILE A 15 -47.54 -24.24 -7.74
N ASP A 16 -47.67 -25.34 -8.49
CA ASP A 16 -48.68 -26.36 -8.24
C ASP A 16 -48.21 -27.25 -7.07
N GLY A 17 -48.96 -27.20 -5.97
CA GLY A 17 -49.26 -28.32 -5.08
C GLY A 17 -48.11 -29.04 -4.36
N ASP A 18 -47.70 -28.52 -3.18
CA ASP A 18 -47.64 -29.25 -1.89
C ASP A 18 -47.02 -28.43 -0.73
N GLY A 19 -46.50 -27.21 -0.99
CA GLY A 19 -45.88 -26.34 0.02
C GLY A 19 -46.83 -25.59 0.98
N ASN A 20 -48.15 -25.79 0.87
CA ASN A 20 -49.15 -24.97 1.57
C ASN A 20 -49.26 -25.30 3.08
N ASN A 21 -48.70 -26.43 3.53
CA ASN A 21 -48.69 -26.84 4.93
C ASN A 21 -47.48 -26.29 5.71
N GLU A 22 -46.30 -26.18 5.09
CA GLU A 22 -45.09 -25.65 5.75
C GLU A 22 -45.14 -24.14 5.92
N ILE A 23 -45.60 -23.40 4.90
CA ILE A 23 -45.83 -21.95 4.98
C ILE A 23 -46.86 -21.63 6.08
N ASN A 24 -47.90 -22.45 6.21
CA ASN A 24 -48.89 -22.34 7.28
C ASN A 24 -48.33 -22.65 8.67
N PHE A 25 -47.36 -23.55 8.77
CA PHE A 25 -46.73 -23.91 10.04
C PHE A 25 -45.78 -22.80 10.52
N THR A 26 -44.97 -22.25 9.63
CA THR A 26 -44.05 -21.14 9.91
C THR A 26 -44.81 -19.84 10.24
N ALA A 27 -45.88 -19.54 9.50
CA ALA A 27 -46.76 -18.40 9.78
C ALA A 27 -47.49 -18.55 11.13
N LYS A 28 -47.94 -19.76 11.47
CA LYS A 28 -48.55 -20.05 12.79
C LYS A 28 -47.53 -19.95 13.92
N ARG A 29 -46.30 -20.42 13.71
CA ARG A 29 -45.21 -20.32 14.70
C ARG A 29 -44.86 -18.85 14.96
N LEU A 30 -44.66 -18.05 13.91
CA LEU A 30 -44.40 -16.61 14.02
C LEU A 30 -45.56 -15.87 14.69
N ALA A 31 -46.81 -16.23 14.39
CA ALA A 31 -47.98 -15.65 15.05
C ALA A 31 -48.07 -16.06 16.54
N GLN A 32 -47.62 -17.28 16.89
CA GLN A 32 -47.59 -17.77 18.26
C GLN A 32 -46.45 -17.16 19.06
N GLU A 33 -45.28 -17.00 18.46
CA GLU A 33 -44.12 -16.29 19.02
C GLU A 33 -44.48 -14.81 19.23
N ALA A 34 -45.05 -14.12 18.24
CA ALA A 34 -45.53 -12.74 18.39
C ALA A 34 -46.55 -12.60 19.54
N ARG A 35 -47.47 -13.57 19.70
CA ARG A 35 -48.40 -13.61 20.85
C ARG A 35 -47.69 -13.85 22.18
N GLN A 36 -46.62 -14.64 22.21
CA GLN A 36 -45.81 -14.84 23.41
C GLN A 36 -45.01 -13.58 23.76
N THR A 37 -44.42 -12.88 22.78
CA THR A 37 -43.72 -11.60 23.00
C THR A 37 -44.66 -10.51 23.51
N LEU A 38 -45.91 -10.49 23.01
CA LEU A 38 -46.98 -9.64 23.53
C LEU A 38 -47.36 -9.96 24.99
N SER A 39 -47.19 -11.21 25.44
CA SER A 39 -47.54 -11.64 26.79
C SER A 39 -46.44 -11.40 27.85
N PHE A 40 -45.18 -11.26 27.43
CA PHE A 40 -44.04 -11.01 28.32
C PHE A 40 -43.90 -9.54 28.78
N GLY A 41 -44.78 -8.64 28.32
CA GLY A 41 -44.80 -7.22 28.67
C GLY A 41 -45.25 -6.87 30.11
N GLY A 42 -45.12 -7.80 31.07
CA GLY A 42 -45.58 -7.61 32.46
C GLY A 42 -44.73 -6.68 33.33
N GLY A 43 -43.61 -6.14 32.83
CA GLY A 43 -42.65 -5.36 33.64
C GLY A 43 -42.34 -3.94 33.17
N SER A 44 -42.82 -3.52 31.99
CA SER A 44 -42.58 -2.17 31.44
C SER A 44 -43.88 -1.64 30.85
N GLY A 45 -44.41 -0.55 31.42
CA GLY A 45 -45.74 0.00 31.14
C GLY A 45 -45.97 0.62 29.76
N ARG A 46 -45.50 0.02 28.67
CA ARG A 46 -45.88 0.36 27.29
C ARG A 46 -46.63 -0.81 26.66
N GLY A 47 -47.94 -0.64 26.46
CA GLY A 47 -48.76 -1.60 25.73
C GLY A 47 -48.35 -1.66 24.26
N ILE A 48 -48.23 -2.87 23.72
CA ILE A 48 -47.91 -3.11 22.30
C ILE A 48 -49.24 -3.24 21.54
N ARG A 49 -49.36 -2.57 20.39
CA ARG A 49 -50.51 -2.66 19.46
C ARG A 49 -50.04 -3.23 18.12
N ASP A 50 -50.73 -4.26 17.65
CA ASP A 50 -50.54 -4.79 16.29
C ASP A 50 -51.12 -3.81 15.25
N VAL A 51 -50.33 -3.50 14.22
CA VAL A 51 -50.70 -2.58 13.12
C VAL A 51 -50.59 -3.23 11.74
N THR A 52 -50.45 -4.57 11.67
CA THR A 52 -50.17 -5.30 10.43
C THR A 52 -51.24 -5.08 9.35
N GLU A 53 -52.53 -5.19 9.71
CA GLU A 53 -53.65 -5.01 8.76
C GLU A 53 -53.74 -3.57 8.25
N GLU A 54 -53.56 -2.58 9.14
CA GLU A 54 -53.57 -1.15 8.80
C GLU A 54 -52.43 -0.82 7.82
N PHE A 55 -51.23 -1.35 8.06
CA PHE A 55 -50.07 -1.12 7.20
C PHE A 55 -50.23 -1.77 5.82
N ALA A 56 -50.72 -3.01 5.76
CA ALA A 56 -51.00 -3.70 4.50
C ALA A 56 -52.09 -3.01 3.67
N ALA A 57 -53.13 -2.46 4.32
CA ALA A 57 -54.17 -1.69 3.65
C ALA A 57 -53.64 -0.36 3.08
N ALA A 58 -52.77 0.33 3.82
CA ALA A 58 -52.11 1.56 3.36
C ALA A 58 -51.16 1.29 2.18
N ALA A 59 -50.34 0.23 2.26
CA ALA A 59 -49.40 -0.14 1.20
C ALA A 59 -50.09 -0.45 -0.13
N LYS A 60 -51.29 -1.07 -0.10
CA LYS A 60 -52.09 -1.34 -1.31
C LYS A 60 -52.58 -0.09 -2.05
N GLN A 61 -52.55 1.08 -1.40
CA GLN A 61 -52.95 2.34 -2.02
C GLN A 61 -51.81 2.98 -2.84
N LEU A 62 -50.58 2.48 -2.70
CA LEU A 62 -49.42 2.98 -3.44
C LEU A 62 -49.46 2.52 -4.91
N GLN A 63 -49.14 3.44 -5.82
CA GLN A 63 -48.98 3.14 -7.24
C GLN A 63 -47.57 2.59 -7.54
N PRO A 64 -47.37 1.81 -8.63
CA PRO A 64 -46.04 1.40 -9.07
C PRO A 64 -45.09 2.60 -9.22
N GLY A 65 -43.91 2.51 -8.60
CA GLY A 65 -42.92 3.58 -8.56
C GLY A 65 -43.06 4.56 -7.39
N GLN A 66 -44.10 4.44 -6.55
CA GLN A 66 -44.21 5.21 -5.31
C GLN A 66 -43.47 4.53 -4.16
N LEU A 67 -42.77 5.34 -3.35
CA LEU A 67 -42.06 4.90 -2.16
C LEU A 67 -42.36 5.87 -1.03
N VAL A 68 -42.81 5.35 0.12
CA VAL A 68 -42.96 6.13 1.34
C VAL A 68 -41.67 6.04 2.12
N LYS A 69 -41.00 7.18 2.28
CA LYS A 69 -39.77 7.34 3.06
C LYS A 69 -39.74 8.72 3.68
N ASP A 70 -38.83 8.91 4.63
CA ASP A 70 -38.49 10.25 5.10
C ASP A 70 -37.96 11.13 3.96
N GLU A 71 -38.16 12.44 4.04
CA GLU A 71 -37.71 13.38 3.01
C GLU A 71 -36.19 13.33 2.82
N TYR A 72 -35.43 13.18 3.92
CA TYR A 72 -33.97 13.20 3.93
C TYR A 72 -33.33 11.84 3.67
N PHE A 73 -34.04 10.73 3.87
CA PHE A 73 -33.53 9.40 3.56
C PHE A 73 -33.27 9.24 2.06
N THR A 74 -32.08 8.81 1.64
CA THR A 74 -31.76 8.61 0.23
C THR A 74 -31.80 7.14 -0.15
N LEU A 75 -32.25 6.82 -1.36
CA LEU A 75 -32.21 5.43 -1.85
C LEU A 75 -30.79 4.88 -2.01
N PHE A 76 -29.78 5.75 -2.03
CA PHE A 76 -28.38 5.32 -2.01
C PHE A 76 -28.00 4.68 -0.67
N GLU A 77 -28.52 5.20 0.46
CA GLU A 77 -28.31 4.61 1.79
C GLU A 77 -28.94 3.21 1.89
N ALA A 78 -30.03 2.95 1.16
CA ALA A 78 -30.69 1.65 1.11
C ALA A 78 -29.86 0.57 0.37
N VAL A 79 -28.87 0.94 -0.44
CA VAL A 79 -28.06 -0.04 -1.21
C VAL A 79 -27.21 -0.94 -0.30
N GLY A 80 -26.89 -0.48 0.92
CA GLY A 80 -26.17 -1.25 1.93
C GLY A 80 -27.07 -2.07 2.87
N ALA A 81 -28.39 -2.10 2.66
CA ALA A 81 -29.31 -2.80 3.55
C ALA A 81 -29.14 -4.32 3.46
N LEU A 82 -29.25 -5.00 4.61
CA LEU A 82 -29.34 -6.46 4.67
C LEU A 82 -30.78 -6.90 4.41
N GLU A 83 -30.93 -8.03 3.73
CA GLU A 83 -32.22 -8.65 3.44
C GLU A 83 -32.43 -9.85 4.36
N ILE A 84 -33.42 -9.77 5.26
CA ILE A 84 -33.76 -10.86 6.18
C ILE A 84 -34.34 -12.03 5.38
N MET A 85 -33.99 -13.26 5.77
CA MET A 85 -34.30 -14.51 5.07
C MET A 85 -33.56 -14.75 3.75
N ASP A 86 -32.67 -13.85 3.32
CA ASP A 86 -31.76 -14.15 2.22
C ASP A 86 -30.54 -14.93 2.73
N PRO A 87 -30.22 -16.11 2.18
CA PRO A 87 -29.15 -16.98 2.69
C PRO A 87 -27.73 -16.38 2.55
N LYS A 88 -27.55 -15.35 1.72
CA LYS A 88 -26.27 -14.67 1.53
C LYS A 88 -26.16 -13.40 2.34
N MET A 89 -27.27 -12.71 2.60
CA MET A 89 -27.29 -11.40 3.28
C MET A 89 -27.62 -11.50 4.78
N ASP A 90 -28.40 -12.50 5.19
CA ASP A 90 -28.85 -12.68 6.56
C ASP A 90 -27.96 -13.70 7.30
N SER A 91 -27.14 -13.22 8.22
CA SER A 91 -26.36 -14.10 9.10
C SER A 91 -27.24 -14.99 9.97
N GLY A 92 -28.43 -14.52 10.35
CA GLY A 92 -29.41 -15.24 11.15
C GLY A 92 -30.18 -16.32 10.39
N TYR A 93 -30.04 -16.40 9.06
CA TYR A 93 -30.65 -17.46 8.27
C TYR A 93 -30.00 -18.82 8.57
N VAL A 94 -30.85 -19.79 8.92
CA VAL A 94 -30.43 -21.17 9.21
C VAL A 94 -30.90 -22.05 8.06
N LEU A 95 -29.95 -22.68 7.36
CA LEU A 95 -30.27 -23.62 6.29
C LEU A 95 -31.07 -24.81 6.84
N PRO A 96 -32.00 -25.38 6.05
CA PRO A 96 -32.74 -26.57 6.47
C PRO A 96 -31.80 -27.71 6.88
N GLY A 97 -31.92 -28.17 8.13
CA GLY A 97 -31.08 -29.24 8.70
C GLY A 97 -29.82 -28.78 9.45
N ASP A 98 -29.55 -27.48 9.49
CA ASP A 98 -28.45 -26.90 10.29
C ASP A 98 -28.94 -26.40 11.66
N SER A 99 -28.05 -26.33 12.65
CA SER A 99 -28.32 -25.80 13.99
C SER A 99 -28.06 -24.29 14.08
N LEU A 100 -28.80 -23.60 14.97
CA LEU A 100 -28.62 -22.17 15.21
C LEU A 100 -27.25 -21.89 15.87
N GLU A 101 -26.92 -22.68 16.87
CA GLU A 101 -25.65 -22.61 17.62
C GLU A 101 -24.70 -23.73 17.16
N PRO A 102 -23.38 -23.55 17.31
CA PRO A 102 -22.42 -24.59 17.01
C PRO A 102 -22.48 -25.73 18.04
N ASP A 103 -22.43 -26.98 17.55
CA ASP A 103 -22.51 -28.18 18.40
C ASP A 103 -21.13 -28.57 18.96
N PHE A 104 -20.57 -27.74 19.85
CA PHE A 104 -19.28 -28.01 20.50
C PHE A 104 -19.18 -27.40 21.91
N ASP A 105 -18.76 -28.21 22.89
CA ASP A 105 -18.55 -27.78 24.27
C ASP A 105 -17.08 -27.39 24.52
N VAL A 106 -16.83 -26.09 24.65
CA VAL A 106 -15.51 -25.49 24.93
C VAL A 106 -14.99 -25.78 26.34
N CYS A 107 -15.83 -26.26 27.27
CA CYS A 107 -15.42 -26.60 28.63
C CYS A 107 -14.90 -28.03 28.76
N LYS A 108 -15.16 -28.88 27.76
CA LYS A 108 -14.79 -30.29 27.79
C LYS A 108 -13.27 -30.45 27.73
N GLY A 109 -12.72 -31.34 28.55
CA GLY A 109 -11.33 -31.78 28.42
C GLY A 109 -11.07 -32.43 27.05
N LEU A 110 -9.93 -32.10 26.44
CA LEU A 110 -9.52 -32.60 25.14
C LEU A 110 -8.17 -33.32 25.23
N PRO A 111 -7.92 -34.34 24.38
CA PRO A 111 -6.61 -34.96 24.28
C PRO A 111 -5.57 -33.97 23.71
N ALA A 112 -4.31 -34.17 24.05
CA ALA A 112 -3.22 -33.26 23.68
C ALA A 112 -3.10 -33.02 22.17
N GLY A 113 -3.33 -34.04 21.33
CA GLY A 113 -3.30 -33.88 19.87
C GLY A 113 -4.40 -32.96 19.33
N GLU A 114 -5.58 -32.97 19.93
CA GLU A 114 -6.67 -32.05 19.56
C GLU A 114 -6.40 -30.62 20.04
N VAL A 115 -5.83 -30.47 21.24
CA VAL A 115 -5.40 -29.15 21.75
C VAL A 115 -4.31 -28.55 20.86
N LEU A 116 -3.31 -29.35 20.48
CA LEU A 116 -2.26 -28.96 19.56
C LEU A 116 -2.85 -28.50 18.21
N TRP A 117 -3.83 -29.24 17.68
CA TRP A 117 -4.50 -28.87 16.44
C TRP A 117 -5.24 -27.53 16.53
N ILE A 118 -5.91 -27.24 17.65
CA ILE A 118 -6.58 -25.94 17.85
C ILE A 118 -5.55 -24.79 17.86
N MET A 119 -4.40 -24.98 18.50
CA MET A 119 -3.32 -23.98 18.51
C MET A 119 -2.79 -23.72 17.09
N ASP A 120 -2.53 -24.79 16.33
CA ASP A 120 -2.08 -24.69 14.95
C ASP A 120 -3.14 -23.99 14.08
N GLU A 121 -4.42 -24.32 14.25
CA GLU A 121 -5.50 -23.66 13.53
C GLU A 121 -5.58 -22.16 13.80
N LEU A 122 -5.48 -21.77 15.07
CA LEU A 122 -5.44 -20.37 15.48
C LEU A 122 -4.24 -19.63 14.88
N LEU A 123 -3.07 -20.27 14.81
CA LEU A 123 -1.90 -19.69 14.13
C LEU A 123 -2.17 -19.49 12.63
N ARG A 124 -2.75 -20.47 11.93
CA ARG A 124 -3.14 -20.31 10.52
C ARG A 124 -4.07 -19.13 10.33
N LEU A 125 -5.10 -19.00 11.16
CA LEU A 125 -6.07 -17.92 11.08
C LEU A 125 -5.45 -16.55 11.44
N THR A 126 -4.44 -16.53 12.31
CA THR A 126 -3.67 -15.31 12.62
C THR A 126 -2.84 -14.86 11.41
N VAL A 127 -2.22 -15.79 10.70
CA VAL A 127 -1.50 -15.47 9.45
C VAL A 127 -2.45 -14.91 8.39
N VAL A 128 -3.61 -15.54 8.21
CA VAL A 128 -4.65 -15.05 7.30
C VAL A 128 -5.12 -13.64 7.73
N TRP A 129 -5.30 -13.41 9.03
CA TRP A 129 -5.68 -12.10 9.54
C TRP A 129 -4.61 -11.03 9.22
N HIS A 130 -3.33 -11.36 9.31
CA HIS A 130 -2.23 -10.47 8.88
C HIS A 130 -2.24 -10.11 7.39
N ASP A 131 -2.87 -10.92 6.54
CA ASP A 131 -3.10 -10.60 5.13
C ASP A 131 -4.25 -9.60 4.91
N GLY A 132 -4.94 -9.17 5.98
CA GLY A 132 -5.98 -8.14 5.96
C GLY A 132 -7.42 -8.66 6.03
N TYR A 133 -7.62 -9.97 6.14
CA TYR A 133 -8.97 -10.54 6.33
C TYR A 133 -9.53 -10.21 7.72
N PRO A 134 -10.84 -9.96 7.86
CA PRO A 134 -11.43 -9.56 9.13
C PRO A 134 -11.38 -10.65 10.20
N LEU A 135 -11.36 -10.25 11.46
CA LEU A 135 -11.37 -11.16 12.63
C LEU A 135 -12.59 -12.09 12.64
N SER A 136 -13.74 -11.64 12.13
CA SER A 136 -14.97 -12.42 12.00
C SER A 136 -14.85 -13.64 11.07
N GLN A 137 -13.91 -13.62 10.12
CA GLN A 137 -13.62 -14.73 9.21
C GLN A 137 -12.38 -15.54 9.61
N THR A 138 -11.68 -15.12 10.66
CA THR A 138 -10.40 -15.69 11.08
C THR A 138 -10.47 -16.09 12.55
N ILE A 139 -9.79 -15.38 13.45
CA ILE A 139 -9.58 -15.81 14.84
C ILE A 139 -10.89 -15.91 15.63
N PHE A 140 -11.89 -15.07 15.35
CA PHE A 140 -13.18 -15.11 16.06
C PHE A 140 -14.02 -16.34 15.71
N THR A 141 -13.69 -17.09 14.66
CA THR A 141 -14.41 -18.35 14.38
C THR A 141 -14.07 -19.44 15.39
N SER A 142 -12.99 -19.31 16.16
CA SER A 142 -12.68 -20.23 17.25
C SER A 142 -13.67 -20.09 18.39
N LEU A 143 -14.38 -21.17 18.72
CA LEU A 143 -15.37 -21.17 19.80
C LEU A 143 -14.73 -20.92 21.17
N HIS A 144 -13.46 -21.29 21.34
CA HIS A 144 -12.70 -20.99 22.56
C HIS A 144 -12.42 -19.49 22.67
N VAL A 145 -12.02 -18.84 21.57
CA VAL A 145 -11.80 -17.39 21.56
C VAL A 145 -13.12 -16.65 21.74
N ASP A 146 -14.19 -17.05 21.02
CA ASP A 146 -15.52 -16.45 21.18
C ASP A 146 -16.02 -16.52 22.62
N ARG A 147 -15.79 -17.65 23.32
CA ARG A 147 -16.09 -17.78 24.75
C ARG A 147 -15.30 -16.81 25.62
N LEU A 148 -14.01 -16.61 25.36
CA LEU A 148 -13.18 -15.65 26.10
C LEU A 148 -13.63 -14.21 25.86
N LEU A 149 -14.05 -13.89 24.64
CA LEU A 149 -14.50 -12.56 24.22
C LEU A 149 -15.99 -12.31 24.46
N SER A 150 -16.72 -13.28 25.00
CA SER A 150 -18.15 -13.15 25.23
C SER A 150 -18.43 -11.98 26.19
N PRO A 151 -19.46 -11.15 25.98
CA PRO A 151 -19.64 -9.91 26.73
C PRO A 151 -19.99 -10.13 28.20
N ASP A 152 -20.42 -11.34 28.58
CA ASP A 152 -20.67 -11.80 29.93
C ASP A 152 -19.41 -12.32 30.65
N ASN A 153 -18.31 -12.56 29.91
CA ASN A 153 -17.04 -13.02 30.47
C ASN A 153 -16.20 -11.83 30.97
N ARG A 154 -15.57 -11.98 32.14
CA ARG A 154 -14.76 -10.94 32.81
C ARG A 154 -13.47 -11.53 33.35
N ALA A 155 -12.47 -10.71 33.68
CA ALA A 155 -11.21 -11.21 34.22
C ALA A 155 -11.45 -12.15 35.42
N PRO A 156 -10.77 -13.30 35.49
CA PRO A 156 -9.59 -13.68 34.71
C PRO A 156 -9.88 -14.30 33.32
N TYR A 157 -11.11 -14.24 32.79
CA TYR A 157 -11.55 -14.80 31.50
C TYR A 157 -11.32 -16.31 31.40
N GLY A 158 -12.33 -17.10 31.78
CA GLY A 158 -12.29 -18.56 31.73
C GLY A 158 -13.19 -19.15 30.63
N PHE A 159 -13.03 -20.43 30.33
CA PHE A 159 -13.99 -21.14 29.47
C PHE A 159 -15.24 -21.57 30.23
N SER A 160 -15.10 -21.91 31.53
CA SER A 160 -16.20 -22.35 32.38
C SER A 160 -17.35 -21.33 32.48
N TYR A 161 -18.57 -21.84 32.57
CA TYR A 161 -19.76 -21.08 32.92
C TYR A 161 -19.97 -21.18 34.44
N GLY A 162 -19.53 -20.17 35.20
CA GLY A 162 -19.63 -20.13 36.67
C GLY A 162 -18.32 -20.42 37.43
N ASP A 163 -18.40 -20.45 38.77
CA ASP A 163 -17.24 -20.61 39.66
C ASP A 163 -16.87 -22.10 39.85
N THR A 164 -15.74 -22.51 39.28
CA THR A 164 -15.22 -23.89 39.30
C THR A 164 -13.97 -24.07 40.18
N THR A 165 -13.67 -23.10 41.06
CA THR A 165 -12.43 -22.99 41.86
C THR A 165 -12.08 -24.19 42.77
N LEU A 166 -12.98 -25.16 42.96
CA LEU A 166 -12.82 -26.29 43.89
C LEU A 166 -12.77 -27.68 43.24
N ARG A 167 -12.76 -27.80 41.91
CA ARG A 167 -12.76 -29.11 41.21
C ARG A 167 -11.34 -29.56 40.86
N VAL A 168 -10.99 -30.81 41.23
CA VAL A 168 -9.76 -31.45 40.74
C VAL A 168 -9.93 -31.74 39.25
N MET A 169 -9.19 -31.01 38.41
CA MET A 169 -9.20 -31.17 36.97
C MET A 169 -8.43 -32.42 36.52
N THR A 170 -8.98 -33.14 35.54
CA THR A 170 -8.24 -34.19 34.82
C THR A 170 -7.11 -33.60 33.99
N THR A 171 -6.19 -34.44 33.48
CA THR A 171 -5.11 -33.98 32.59
C THR A 171 -5.66 -33.27 31.35
N GLU A 172 -6.68 -33.83 30.71
CA GLU A 172 -7.33 -33.25 29.53
C GLU A 172 -8.02 -31.91 29.85
N GLU A 173 -8.66 -31.80 31.01
CA GLU A 173 -9.24 -30.53 31.47
C GLU A 173 -8.15 -29.49 31.74
N ARG A 174 -7.00 -29.86 32.30
CA ARG A 174 -5.86 -28.95 32.50
C ARG A 174 -5.28 -28.45 31.18
N LEU A 175 -5.15 -29.33 30.18
CA LEU A 175 -4.67 -28.95 28.84
C LEU A 175 -5.60 -27.92 28.19
N VAL A 176 -6.91 -28.00 28.42
CA VAL A 176 -7.86 -27.01 27.90
C VAL A 176 -7.84 -25.73 28.75
N HIS A 177 -8.18 -25.84 30.03
CA HIS A 177 -8.45 -24.68 30.89
C HIS A 177 -7.21 -23.91 31.34
N LEU A 178 -6.01 -24.51 31.29
CA LEU A 178 -4.77 -23.83 31.64
C LEU A 178 -3.91 -23.58 30.39
N VAL A 179 -3.67 -24.62 29.59
CA VAL A 179 -2.71 -24.53 28.47
C VAL A 179 -3.32 -23.84 27.24
N LEU A 180 -4.43 -24.36 26.70
CA LEU A 180 -5.10 -23.76 25.54
C LEU A 180 -5.63 -22.36 25.87
N ARG A 181 -6.20 -22.18 27.08
CA ARG A 181 -6.64 -20.86 27.56
C ARG A 181 -5.50 -19.83 27.53
N ALA A 182 -4.34 -20.15 28.10
CA ALA A 182 -3.20 -19.23 28.11
C ALA A 182 -2.76 -18.87 26.68
N TYR A 183 -2.68 -19.87 25.79
CA TYR A 183 -2.36 -19.65 24.37
C TYR A 183 -3.37 -18.71 23.68
N CYS A 184 -4.68 -18.95 23.85
CA CYS A 184 -5.72 -18.10 23.28
C CYS A 184 -5.65 -16.66 23.81
N ILE A 185 -5.44 -16.48 25.12
CA ILE A 185 -5.31 -15.14 25.74
C ILE A 185 -4.09 -14.42 25.15
N ALA A 186 -2.93 -15.07 25.09
CA ALA A 186 -1.73 -14.48 24.54
C ALA A 186 -1.91 -14.07 23.08
N LEU A 187 -2.51 -14.93 22.26
CA LEU A 187 -2.77 -14.64 20.85
C LEU A 187 -3.73 -13.46 20.66
N VAL A 188 -4.82 -13.41 21.42
CA VAL A 188 -5.76 -12.28 21.40
C VAL A 188 -5.06 -10.98 21.81
N LYS A 189 -4.15 -11.05 22.78
CA LYS A 189 -3.34 -9.89 23.18
C LYS A 189 -2.35 -9.45 22.12
N SER A 190 -1.70 -10.39 21.44
CA SER A 190 -0.89 -10.07 20.26
C SER A 190 -1.72 -9.38 19.19
N CYS A 191 -2.97 -9.83 18.95
CA CYS A 191 -3.87 -9.17 18.00
C CYS A 191 -4.20 -7.73 18.41
N ALA A 192 -4.46 -7.49 19.70
CA ALA A 192 -4.72 -6.14 20.21
C ALA A 192 -3.53 -5.19 19.98
N LEU A 193 -2.30 -5.65 20.21
CA LEU A 193 -1.08 -4.86 20.00
C LEU A 193 -0.83 -4.58 18.51
N VAL A 194 -0.98 -5.60 17.65
CA VAL A 194 -0.88 -5.42 16.19
C VAL A 194 -1.91 -4.41 15.68
N LEU A 195 -3.16 -4.49 16.13
CA LEU A 195 -4.20 -3.51 15.78
C LEU A 195 -3.81 -2.11 16.24
N HIS A 196 -3.31 -1.97 17.46
CA HIS A 196 -2.84 -0.69 17.97
C HIS A 196 -1.73 -0.10 17.08
N THR A 197 -0.74 -0.91 16.68
CA THR A 197 0.33 -0.48 15.77
C THR A 197 -0.21 -0.03 14.42
N ILE A 198 -1.14 -0.80 13.81
CA ILE A 198 -1.74 -0.44 12.52
C ILE A 198 -2.57 0.85 12.65
N GLN A 199 -3.42 0.95 13.67
CA GLN A 199 -4.31 2.09 13.90
C GLN A 199 -3.57 3.37 14.29
N SER A 200 -2.35 3.26 14.81
CA SER A 200 -1.49 4.41 15.13
C SER A 200 -0.79 4.99 13.90
N GLN A 201 -0.87 4.32 12.74
CA GLN A 201 -0.16 4.69 11.52
C GLN A 201 -1.13 4.88 10.35
N ASN A 202 -0.62 5.37 9.21
CA ASN A 202 -1.44 5.56 8.02
C ASN A 202 -1.69 4.22 7.32
N PHE A 203 -2.97 3.85 7.24
CA PHE A 203 -3.49 2.71 6.48
C PHE A 203 -4.90 3.04 5.94
N TYR A 204 -5.40 2.23 5.02
CA TYR A 204 -6.77 2.36 4.50
C TYR A 204 -7.66 1.20 4.98
N GLU A 205 -8.63 1.51 5.86
CA GLU A 205 -9.64 0.57 6.37
C GLU A 205 -10.42 -0.10 5.22
N GLU A 206 -10.67 -1.40 5.35
CA GLU A 206 -11.35 -2.27 4.35
C GLU A 206 -10.63 -2.42 2.98
N GLU A 207 -9.47 -1.78 2.79
CA GLU A 207 -8.62 -1.97 1.61
C GLU A 207 -7.29 -2.65 1.97
N ASP A 208 -6.58 -2.09 2.94
CA ASP A 208 -5.30 -2.61 3.44
C ASP A 208 -5.50 -3.62 4.58
N PHE A 209 -6.47 -3.35 5.47
CA PHE A 209 -6.73 -4.13 6.66
C PHE A 209 -8.13 -3.85 7.21
N VAL A 210 -8.71 -4.81 7.92
CA VAL A 210 -9.98 -4.62 8.64
C VAL A 210 -9.70 -4.60 10.13
N THR A 211 -9.93 -3.46 10.78
CA THR A 211 -9.69 -3.27 12.22
C THR A 211 -10.96 -3.43 13.07
N HIS A 212 -12.11 -3.62 12.42
CA HIS A 212 -13.40 -3.76 13.09
C HIS A 212 -13.44 -4.97 14.04
N LEU A 213 -13.90 -4.74 15.28
CA LEU A 213 -14.01 -5.75 16.34
C LEU A 213 -15.43 -6.32 16.51
N PHE A 214 -16.40 -5.85 15.73
CA PHE A 214 -17.77 -6.38 15.72
C PHE A 214 -18.45 -6.44 17.11
N GLY A 215 -18.22 -5.40 17.93
CA GLY A 215 -18.78 -5.31 19.28
C GLY A 215 -18.09 -6.19 20.33
N ARG A 216 -16.95 -6.80 20.01
CA ARG A 216 -16.09 -7.52 20.96
C ARG A 216 -14.97 -6.62 21.49
N GLU A 217 -14.48 -6.91 22.68
CA GLU A 217 -13.30 -6.26 23.28
C GLU A 217 -12.18 -7.28 23.46
N LEU A 218 -10.93 -6.91 23.12
CA LEU A 218 -9.78 -7.83 23.17
C LEU A 218 -9.17 -7.94 24.58
N LEU A 219 -9.99 -8.46 25.51
CA LEU A 219 -9.62 -8.80 26.90
C LEU A 219 -9.07 -7.60 27.73
N PRO A 220 -9.72 -6.42 27.75
CA PRO A 220 -9.12 -5.16 28.22
C PRO A 220 -8.53 -5.20 29.65
N GLU A 221 -9.01 -6.09 30.53
CA GLU A 221 -8.56 -6.20 31.93
C GLU A 221 -7.27 -7.03 32.12
N ILE A 222 -6.73 -7.65 31.07
CA ILE A 222 -5.45 -8.38 31.11
C ILE A 222 -4.36 -7.55 30.39
N GLY A 223 -3.20 -7.36 31.02
CA GLY A 223 -2.01 -6.79 30.39
C GLY A 223 -1.18 -7.82 29.63
N ALA A 224 -0.22 -7.38 28.82
CA ALA A 224 0.69 -8.28 28.11
C ALA A 224 1.55 -9.12 29.08
N ASP A 225 2.08 -8.50 30.15
CA ASP A 225 2.84 -9.20 31.19
C ASP A 225 2.03 -10.29 31.89
N ASP A 226 0.74 -10.08 32.10
CA ASP A 226 -0.13 -11.07 32.73
C ASP A 226 -0.41 -12.24 31.78
N ALA A 227 -0.56 -11.98 30.48
CA ALA A 227 -0.64 -13.03 29.48
C ALA A 227 0.67 -13.84 29.36
N VAL A 228 1.84 -13.21 29.49
CA VAL A 228 3.14 -13.91 29.56
C VAL A 228 3.21 -14.82 30.79
N LYS A 229 2.81 -14.33 31.98
CA LYS A 229 2.75 -15.17 33.19
C LYS A 229 1.84 -16.38 33.02
N LEU A 230 0.66 -16.21 32.39
CA LEU A 230 -0.25 -17.31 32.11
C LEU A 230 0.39 -18.36 31.18
N ILE A 231 1.22 -17.94 30.23
CA ILE A 231 1.98 -18.88 29.39
C ILE A 231 3.05 -19.61 30.21
N ASP A 232 3.81 -18.92 31.07
CA ASP A 232 4.83 -19.55 31.91
C ASP A 232 4.21 -20.59 32.88
N GLU A 233 3.01 -20.31 33.41
CA GLU A 233 2.20 -21.27 34.16
C GLU A 233 1.77 -22.46 33.29
N ALA A 234 1.30 -22.21 32.07
CA ALA A 234 0.92 -23.26 31.13
C ALA A 234 2.10 -24.17 30.75
N VAL A 235 3.29 -23.62 30.57
CA VAL A 235 4.53 -24.37 30.34
C VAL A 235 4.78 -25.34 31.50
N SER A 236 4.70 -24.84 32.74
CA SER A 236 4.85 -25.66 33.95
C SER A 236 3.82 -26.80 34.03
N VAL A 237 2.59 -26.56 33.55
CA VAL A 237 1.54 -27.58 33.48
C VAL A 237 1.86 -28.66 32.43
N VAL A 238 2.39 -28.27 31.26
CA VAL A 238 2.77 -29.20 30.19
C VAL A 238 3.95 -30.10 30.61
N GLU A 239 4.91 -29.58 31.37
CA GLU A 239 6.05 -30.36 31.88
C GLU A 239 5.60 -31.55 32.74
N VAL A 240 4.64 -31.31 33.65
CA VAL A 240 4.13 -32.33 34.59
C VAL A 240 2.95 -33.12 34.00
N ALA A 241 2.45 -32.76 32.81
CA ALA A 241 1.38 -33.49 32.15
C ALA A 241 1.84 -34.89 31.75
N GLY A 242 0.98 -35.88 31.99
CA GLY A 242 1.18 -37.29 31.61
C GLY A 242 1.04 -37.54 30.11
N VAL A 243 1.73 -36.76 29.28
CA VAL A 243 1.76 -36.85 27.82
C VAL A 243 3.11 -37.38 27.33
N ASP A 244 3.14 -37.92 26.11
CA ASP A 244 4.37 -38.37 25.45
C ASP A 244 5.39 -37.23 25.27
N GLU A 245 6.69 -37.55 25.24
CA GLU A 245 7.77 -36.56 25.13
C GLU A 245 7.67 -35.72 23.85
N ALA A 246 7.34 -36.33 22.71
CA ALA A 246 7.20 -35.60 21.45
C ALA A 246 6.01 -34.63 21.48
N MET A 247 4.91 -35.03 22.11
CA MET A 247 3.72 -34.18 22.30
C MET A 247 3.99 -33.06 23.31
N ARG A 248 4.74 -33.34 24.38
CA ARG A 248 5.18 -32.33 25.35
C ARG A 248 6.00 -31.25 24.67
N ALA A 249 7.00 -31.65 23.87
CA ALA A 249 7.81 -30.74 23.08
C ALA A 249 6.95 -29.92 22.10
N ALA A 250 6.03 -30.57 21.38
CA ALA A 250 5.15 -29.88 20.43
C ALA A 250 4.30 -28.78 21.09
N LEU A 251 3.67 -29.06 22.24
CA LEU A 251 2.89 -28.09 23.00
C LEU A 251 3.77 -26.95 23.55
N PHE A 252 4.94 -27.29 24.08
CA PHE A 252 5.91 -26.31 24.58
C PHE A 252 6.31 -25.31 23.48
N GLU A 253 6.59 -25.77 22.27
CA GLU A 253 6.96 -24.91 21.15
C GLU A 253 5.85 -23.91 20.76
N ARG A 254 4.56 -24.30 20.82
CA ARG A 254 3.45 -23.37 20.54
C ARG A 254 3.32 -22.31 21.64
N LEU A 255 3.50 -22.71 22.90
CA LEU A 255 3.49 -21.78 24.02
C LEU A 255 4.66 -20.79 23.93
N GLN A 256 5.87 -21.28 23.65
CA GLN A 256 7.04 -20.42 23.45
C GLN A 256 6.90 -19.49 22.25
N PHE A 257 6.33 -19.98 21.16
CA PHE A 257 5.98 -19.13 20.02
C PHE A 257 5.05 -17.98 20.42
N ALA A 258 3.93 -18.28 21.09
CA ALA A 258 2.97 -17.25 21.52
C ALA A 258 3.60 -16.26 22.50
N ARG A 259 4.44 -16.75 23.43
CA ARG A 259 5.18 -15.94 24.39
C ARG A 259 6.15 -14.98 23.69
N THR A 260 6.93 -15.50 22.75
CA THR A 260 7.95 -14.75 22.01
C THR A 260 7.29 -13.71 21.11
N TYR A 261 6.22 -14.09 20.41
CA TYR A 261 5.45 -13.19 19.57
C TYR A 261 4.80 -12.05 20.37
N LEU A 262 4.19 -12.35 21.51
CA LEU A 262 3.66 -11.32 22.40
C LEU A 262 4.76 -10.39 22.92
N SER A 263 5.91 -10.93 23.31
CA SER A 263 7.03 -10.14 23.84
C SER A 263 7.60 -9.18 22.79
N LEU A 264 7.78 -9.65 21.55
CA LEU A 264 8.24 -8.84 20.41
C LEU A 264 7.32 -7.67 20.05
N LEU A 265 6.03 -7.76 20.39
CA LEU A 265 5.06 -6.69 20.16
C LEU A 265 5.05 -5.64 21.28
N VAL A 266 5.70 -5.92 22.41
CA VAL A 266 5.76 -5.03 23.60
C VAL A 266 7.13 -4.42 23.77
N ASP A 267 8.18 -5.20 23.59
CA ASP A 267 9.56 -4.84 23.88
C ASP A 267 10.44 -4.91 22.62
N GLU A 268 11.11 -3.81 22.30
CA GLU A 268 12.06 -3.67 21.18
C GLU A 268 13.38 -4.44 21.41
N SER A 269 13.60 -4.98 22.62
CA SER A 269 14.85 -5.67 22.97
C SER A 269 15.01 -7.07 22.37
N THR A 270 13.92 -7.66 21.86
CA THR A 270 13.91 -9.02 21.31
C THR A 270 13.99 -8.99 19.79
N ASP A 271 14.73 -9.93 19.20
CA ASP A 271 14.96 -9.97 17.74
C ASP A 271 13.89 -10.84 17.03
N TRP A 272 13.23 -10.27 16.01
CA TRP A 272 12.26 -10.97 15.15
C TRP A 272 12.85 -12.21 14.44
N THR A 273 14.18 -12.33 14.33
CA THR A 273 14.84 -13.55 13.82
C THR A 273 14.47 -14.78 14.64
N THR A 274 14.14 -14.64 15.93
CA THR A 274 13.70 -15.75 16.80
C THR A 274 12.41 -16.41 16.31
N LEU A 275 11.51 -15.65 15.69
CA LEU A 275 10.26 -16.17 15.11
C LEU A 275 10.40 -16.69 13.68
N THR A 276 11.54 -16.48 13.04
CA THR A 276 11.82 -17.07 11.71
C THR A 276 12.17 -18.56 11.81
N ALA A 277 12.58 -19.03 12.99
CA ALA A 277 12.92 -20.42 13.27
C ALA A 277 11.67 -21.28 13.55
N THR A 278 10.74 -21.39 12.59
CA THR A 278 9.50 -22.18 12.71
C THR A 278 9.69 -23.69 12.48
N ARG A 279 10.95 -24.16 12.39
CA ARG A 279 11.28 -25.54 12.00
C ARG A 279 10.60 -26.59 12.89
N LEU A 280 10.65 -26.43 14.21
CA LEU A 280 10.03 -27.39 15.12
C LEU A 280 8.50 -27.37 15.02
N LEU A 281 7.89 -26.20 14.75
CA LEU A 281 6.44 -26.10 14.50
C LEU A 281 6.02 -26.93 13.29
N ALA A 282 6.80 -26.86 12.20
CA ALA A 282 6.57 -27.64 11.00
C ALA A 282 6.76 -29.15 11.23
N GLU A 283 7.84 -29.55 11.89
CA GLU A 283 8.19 -30.96 12.12
C GLU A 283 7.18 -31.69 13.03
N THR A 284 6.55 -30.98 13.96
CA THR A 284 5.63 -31.55 14.96
C THR A 284 4.14 -31.36 14.64
N HIS A 285 3.80 -30.67 13.55
CA HIS A 285 2.41 -30.48 13.10
C HIS A 285 1.69 -31.81 12.81
N ASN A 286 2.43 -32.83 12.38
CA ASN A 286 1.89 -34.18 12.12
C ASN A 286 1.34 -34.90 13.37
N LEU A 287 1.66 -34.41 14.58
CA LEU A 287 1.12 -34.93 15.84
C LEU A 287 -0.28 -34.37 16.14
N ALA A 288 -0.71 -33.33 15.42
CA ALA A 288 -2.00 -32.69 15.62
C ALA A 288 -3.16 -33.57 15.12
N GLN A 289 -4.23 -33.66 15.91
CA GLN A 289 -5.44 -34.40 15.58
C GLN A 289 -6.56 -33.43 15.22
N ALA A 290 -7.04 -33.50 13.97
CA ALA A 290 -8.02 -32.56 13.45
C ALA A 290 -9.32 -32.50 14.27
N LEU A 291 -9.72 -31.28 14.63
CA LEU A 291 -10.97 -31.00 15.36
C LEU A 291 -11.76 -29.81 14.75
N PRO A 292 -12.22 -29.89 13.49
CA PRO A 292 -12.86 -28.75 12.80
C PRO A 292 -14.05 -28.13 13.55
N LYS A 293 -14.80 -28.94 14.30
CA LYS A 293 -15.95 -28.51 15.11
C LYS A 293 -15.62 -27.50 16.22
N ALA A 294 -14.34 -27.31 16.56
CA ALA A 294 -13.90 -26.26 17.50
C ALA A 294 -13.93 -24.85 16.87
N PHE A 295 -14.20 -24.75 15.56
CA PHE A 295 -14.31 -23.52 14.79
C PHE A 295 -15.64 -23.47 14.04
N SER A 296 -16.26 -22.30 13.96
CA SER A 296 -17.54 -22.12 13.25
C SER A 296 -17.72 -20.69 12.77
N ASP A 297 -18.22 -20.54 11.55
CA ASP A 297 -18.70 -19.26 10.99
C ASP A 297 -20.02 -18.79 11.63
N LYS A 298 -20.75 -19.68 12.31
CA LYS A 298 -21.97 -19.35 13.08
C LYS A 298 -21.73 -18.29 14.14
N VAL A 299 -20.50 -18.12 14.62
CA VAL A 299 -20.13 -17.04 15.55
C VAL A 299 -20.50 -15.66 14.99
N GLN A 300 -20.44 -15.47 13.66
CA GLN A 300 -20.80 -14.21 13.00
C GLN A 300 -22.25 -13.78 13.27
N ARG A 301 -23.15 -14.69 13.67
CA ARG A 301 -24.52 -14.41 14.07
C ARG A 301 -24.62 -13.59 15.36
N GLN A 302 -23.62 -13.73 16.23
CA GLN A 302 -23.56 -13.07 17.54
C GLN A 302 -22.71 -11.80 17.51
N LEU A 303 -22.05 -11.53 16.39
CA LEU A 303 -21.22 -10.36 16.18
C LEU A 303 -22.10 -9.16 15.76
N ALA A 304 -21.77 -7.97 16.24
CA ALA A 304 -22.42 -6.74 15.81
C ALA A 304 -21.92 -6.39 14.40
N THR A 305 -22.61 -6.90 13.37
CA THR A 305 -22.25 -6.69 11.96
C THR A 305 -23.42 -6.14 11.15
N SER A 306 -23.12 -5.19 10.27
CA SER A 306 -24.01 -4.72 9.20
C SER A 306 -23.59 -5.26 7.83
N THR A 307 -22.63 -6.19 7.79
CA THR A 307 -22.17 -6.83 6.55
C THR A 307 -22.66 -8.27 6.47
N PRO A 308 -22.91 -8.78 5.26
CA PRO A 308 -23.25 -10.19 5.03
C PRO A 308 -22.26 -11.16 5.69
N PRO A 309 -22.71 -12.35 6.14
CA PRO A 309 -21.82 -13.39 6.64
C PRO A 309 -20.85 -13.84 5.55
N ARG A 310 -19.60 -14.10 5.92
CA ARG A 310 -18.57 -14.53 4.97
C ARG A 310 -17.90 -15.82 5.42
N PRO A 311 -17.57 -16.75 4.51
CA PRO A 311 -16.98 -18.02 4.89
C PRO A 311 -15.57 -17.83 5.48
N MET A 312 -15.16 -18.80 6.30
CA MET A 312 -13.80 -18.87 6.83
C MET A 312 -12.79 -19.10 5.70
N ILE A 313 -11.62 -18.48 5.79
CA ILE A 313 -10.56 -18.63 4.80
C ILE A 313 -9.72 -19.87 5.14
N ALA A 314 -9.54 -20.77 4.17
CA ALA A 314 -8.74 -21.97 4.34
C ALA A 314 -7.44 -21.88 3.52
N ILE A 315 -6.30 -22.02 4.20
CA ILE A 315 -4.96 -22.13 3.61
C ILE A 315 -4.24 -23.35 4.18
N SER A 316 -3.24 -23.89 3.48
CA SER A 316 -2.47 -25.04 4.02
C SER A 316 -1.54 -24.62 5.17
N TRP A 317 -1.11 -25.56 6.00
CA TRP A 317 -0.15 -25.29 7.08
C TRP A 317 1.19 -24.76 6.55
N ASP A 318 1.72 -25.37 5.49
CA ASP A 318 2.98 -24.96 4.86
C ASP A 318 2.86 -23.54 4.29
N GLU A 319 1.73 -23.21 3.68
CA GLU A 319 1.44 -21.87 3.18
C GLU A 319 1.36 -20.84 4.32
N ALA A 320 0.74 -21.19 5.45
CA ALA A 320 0.68 -20.32 6.62
C ALA A 320 2.08 -20.03 7.18
N LEU A 321 2.92 -21.05 7.33
CA LEU A 321 4.31 -20.87 7.79
C LEU A 321 5.14 -20.04 6.80
N GLN A 322 4.97 -20.24 5.50
CA GLN A 322 5.67 -19.45 4.48
C GLN A 322 5.28 -17.97 4.56
N ARG A 323 3.98 -17.66 4.68
CA ARG A 323 3.49 -16.28 4.81
C ARG A 323 3.96 -15.64 6.12
N TRP A 324 3.94 -16.39 7.22
CA TRP A 324 4.50 -15.94 8.51
C TRP A 324 5.98 -15.57 8.40
N MET A 325 6.78 -16.45 7.80
CA MET A 325 8.21 -16.21 7.58
C MET A 325 8.45 -14.99 6.68
N SER A 326 7.63 -14.80 5.64
CA SER A 326 7.70 -13.62 4.78
C SER A 326 7.44 -12.34 5.57
N MET A 327 6.40 -12.31 6.40
CA MET A 327 6.10 -11.16 7.27
C MET A 327 7.25 -10.86 8.23
N CYS A 328 7.81 -11.87 8.90
CA CYS A 328 8.96 -11.67 9.78
C CYS A 328 10.17 -11.14 9.02
N ALA A 329 10.45 -11.67 7.82
CA ALA A 329 11.53 -11.19 6.96
C ALA A 329 11.33 -9.75 6.48
N ASP A 330 10.08 -9.31 6.32
CA ASP A 330 9.75 -7.91 6.02
C ASP A 330 10.01 -7.03 7.24
N ILE A 331 9.59 -7.43 8.44
CA ILE A 331 9.85 -6.68 9.68
C ILE A 331 11.36 -6.52 9.94
N ILE A 332 12.13 -7.60 9.84
CA ILE A 332 13.61 -7.57 9.98
C ILE A 332 14.23 -6.63 8.94
N GLU A 333 13.72 -6.66 7.71
CA GLU A 333 14.21 -5.74 6.68
C GLU A 333 13.84 -4.28 6.99
N ALA A 334 12.68 -4.01 7.59
CA ALA A 334 12.30 -2.66 8.02
C ALA A 334 13.30 -2.12 9.05
N GLU A 335 13.70 -2.93 10.03
CA GLU A 335 14.74 -2.57 11.02
C GLU A 335 16.08 -2.30 10.32
N ARG A 336 16.51 -3.19 9.43
CA ARG A 336 17.77 -3.03 8.68
C ARG A 336 17.78 -1.78 7.78
N LEU A 337 16.65 -1.45 7.18
CA LEU A 337 16.49 -0.30 6.28
C LEU A 337 16.26 1.03 7.02
N THR A 338 16.11 0.97 8.34
CA THR A 338 16.00 2.14 9.23
C THR A 338 17.17 2.24 10.20
N ASP A 339 18.24 1.48 9.94
CA ASP A 339 19.49 1.54 10.70
C ASP A 339 20.09 2.97 10.66
N PHE A 340 20.91 3.27 11.67
CA PHE A 340 21.47 4.58 11.95
C PHE A 340 22.06 5.24 10.69
N ASP A 341 22.99 4.55 10.00
CA ASP A 341 23.68 5.09 8.82
C ASP A 341 22.74 5.45 7.65
N VAL A 342 21.63 4.71 7.51
CA VAL A 342 20.63 4.96 6.46
C VAL A 342 19.80 6.19 6.80
N CYS A 343 19.37 6.30 8.05
CA CYS A 343 18.56 7.41 8.54
C CYS A 343 19.31 8.75 8.60
N GLN A 344 20.64 8.74 8.68
CA GLN A 344 21.47 9.96 8.58
C GLN A 344 21.47 10.61 7.17
N SER A 345 20.95 9.91 6.16
CA SER A 345 20.99 10.35 4.76
C SER A 345 19.57 10.51 4.20
N PRO A 346 19.06 11.73 3.94
CA PRO A 346 17.67 11.94 3.51
C PRO A 346 17.28 11.16 2.25
N HIS A 347 18.18 11.15 1.26
CA HIS A 347 18.00 10.40 0.02
C HIS A 347 18.33 8.91 0.19
N GLY A 348 19.20 8.54 1.13
CA GLY A 348 19.46 7.15 1.49
C GLY A 348 18.23 6.50 2.10
N LEU A 349 17.64 7.16 3.10
CA LEU A 349 16.36 6.79 3.71
C LEU A 349 15.25 6.71 2.66
N GLN A 350 15.15 7.70 1.77
CA GLN A 350 14.14 7.66 0.71
C GLN A 350 14.29 6.40 -0.16
N ARG A 351 15.51 6.05 -0.57
CA ARG A 351 15.77 4.80 -1.32
C ARG A 351 15.46 3.56 -0.50
N ALA A 352 15.75 3.57 0.79
CA ALA A 352 15.46 2.47 1.71
C ALA A 352 13.95 2.19 1.79
N ILE A 353 13.12 3.22 1.94
CA ILE A 353 11.66 3.05 1.96
C ILE A 353 11.13 2.56 0.60
N TRP A 354 11.67 3.05 -0.52
CA TRP A 354 11.35 2.49 -1.84
C TRP A 354 11.77 1.02 -1.97
N ALA A 355 12.96 0.66 -1.48
CA ALA A 355 13.45 -0.72 -1.48
C ALA A 355 12.53 -1.64 -0.66
N PHE A 356 12.08 -1.18 0.50
CA PHE A 356 11.09 -1.89 1.32
C PHE A 356 9.75 -2.06 0.58
N ALA A 357 9.21 -0.98 0.03
CA ALA A 357 7.95 -1.02 -0.71
C ALA A 357 8.01 -1.96 -1.93
N TYR A 358 9.18 -2.10 -2.56
CA TYR A 358 9.44 -3.00 -3.71
C TYR A 358 9.91 -4.41 -3.38
N ARG A 359 9.73 -4.85 -2.14
CA ARG A 359 9.83 -6.29 -1.84
C ARG A 359 8.72 -7.06 -2.54
N GLU A 360 9.04 -8.31 -2.88
CA GLU A 360 8.14 -9.23 -3.59
C GLU A 360 8.03 -10.53 -2.78
N PRO A 361 6.83 -10.91 -2.31
CA PRO A 361 5.56 -10.16 -2.38
C PRO A 361 5.62 -8.81 -1.63
N GLN A 362 4.65 -7.94 -1.89
CA GLN A 362 4.57 -6.64 -1.21
C GLN A 362 4.44 -6.86 0.31
N PRO A 363 5.15 -6.10 1.17
CA PRO A 363 5.00 -6.21 2.61
C PRO A 363 3.56 -5.99 3.06
N ASN A 364 3.10 -6.83 3.98
CA ASN A 364 1.74 -6.76 4.50
C ASN A 364 1.49 -5.49 5.34
N THR A 365 0.24 -5.24 5.73
CA THR A 365 -0.13 -3.99 6.39
C THR A 365 0.54 -3.82 7.75
N PHE A 366 0.71 -4.91 8.52
CA PHE A 366 1.43 -4.84 9.78
C PHE A 366 2.90 -4.46 9.59
N ALA A 367 3.63 -5.08 8.67
CA ALA A 367 5.03 -4.75 8.39
C ALA A 367 5.19 -3.30 7.90
N ARG A 368 4.24 -2.79 7.09
CA ARG A 368 4.21 -1.38 6.67
C ARG A 368 3.92 -0.41 7.81
N ALA A 369 3.03 -0.77 8.74
CA ALA A 369 2.77 0.01 9.95
C ALA A 369 3.97 -0.03 10.92
N TYR A 370 4.65 -1.17 11.02
CA TYR A 370 5.86 -1.31 11.81
C TYR A 370 6.98 -0.39 11.30
N LEU A 371 7.26 -0.40 9.99
CA LEU A 371 8.20 0.54 9.37
C LEU A 371 7.83 2.01 9.66
N GLN A 372 6.55 2.36 9.58
CA GLN A 372 6.09 3.71 9.91
C GLN A 372 6.31 4.04 11.39
N THR A 373 6.13 3.08 12.28
CA THR A 373 6.39 3.25 13.72
C THR A 373 7.87 3.53 13.96
N LEU A 374 8.78 2.76 13.36
CA LEU A 374 10.23 3.00 13.45
C LEU A 374 10.62 4.41 13.01
N LEU A 375 9.95 4.97 11.99
CA LEU A 375 10.31 6.26 11.40
C LEU A 375 9.60 7.47 12.02
N PHE A 376 8.40 7.28 12.57
CA PHE A 376 7.49 8.39 12.88
C PHE A 376 6.86 8.33 14.27
N ALA A 377 7.14 7.31 15.09
CA ALA A 377 6.58 7.22 16.44
C ALA A 377 7.25 8.17 17.45
N SER A 378 8.49 8.60 17.20
CA SER A 378 9.21 9.55 18.06
C SER A 378 9.36 10.93 17.41
N GLU A 379 9.88 11.90 18.16
CA GLU A 379 10.13 13.28 17.68
C GLU A 379 11.33 13.37 16.71
N GLN A 380 12.04 12.25 16.50
CA GLN A 380 13.22 12.14 15.65
C GLN A 380 13.10 10.90 14.75
N ILE A 381 13.80 10.87 13.62
CA ILE A 381 13.79 9.71 12.71
C ILE A 381 14.73 8.62 13.24
N ALA A 382 15.89 9.04 13.74
CA ALA A 382 16.87 8.19 14.37
C ALA A 382 17.62 9.01 15.42
N GLU A 383 18.38 8.34 16.29
CA GLU A 383 19.23 8.99 17.27
C GLU A 383 20.11 10.05 16.59
N GLY A 384 20.03 11.30 17.06
CA GLY A 384 20.82 12.42 16.52
C GLY A 384 20.34 12.96 15.16
N MET A 385 19.18 12.53 14.65
CA MET A 385 18.58 13.06 13.43
C MET A 385 17.10 13.41 13.66
N ALA A 386 16.83 14.65 14.04
CA ALA A 386 15.46 15.18 14.09
C ALA A 386 14.89 15.38 12.67
N PHE A 387 13.56 15.44 12.55
CA PHE A 387 12.91 15.70 11.26
C PHE A 387 13.36 17.02 10.62
N PHE A 388 13.61 18.04 11.44
CA PHE A 388 14.17 19.31 11.00
C PHE A 388 15.57 19.13 10.39
N ASP A 389 16.45 18.40 11.07
CA ASP A 389 17.82 18.15 10.61
C ASP A 389 17.85 17.34 9.32
N LEU A 390 16.95 16.36 9.17
CA LEU A 390 16.81 15.59 7.93
C LEU A 390 16.47 16.52 6.75
N MET A 391 15.48 17.40 6.91
CA MET A 391 15.09 18.34 5.86
C MET A 391 16.19 19.36 5.56
N LEU A 392 16.85 19.87 6.60
CA LEU A 392 17.98 20.80 6.41
C LEU A 392 19.14 20.11 5.68
N ALA A 393 19.47 18.88 6.05
CA ALA A 393 20.48 18.07 5.37
C ALA A 393 20.13 17.83 3.90
N ASP A 394 18.85 17.65 3.59
CA ASP A 394 18.38 17.49 2.22
C ASP A 394 18.48 18.77 1.37
N ILE A 395 18.05 19.90 1.93
CA ILE A 395 18.24 21.22 1.31
C ILE A 395 19.73 21.49 1.07
N ARG A 396 20.60 21.16 2.03
CA ARG A 396 22.06 21.26 1.89
C ARG A 396 22.58 20.38 0.77
N ASP A 397 22.28 19.08 0.81
CA ASP A 397 22.77 18.11 -0.17
C ASP A 397 22.38 18.48 -1.60
N LEU A 398 21.18 19.03 -1.81
CA LEU A 398 20.66 19.35 -3.13
C LEU A 398 21.07 20.74 -3.64
N VAL A 399 20.89 21.80 -2.84
CA VAL A 399 20.98 23.20 -3.34
C VAL A 399 21.97 24.10 -2.57
N LEU A 400 22.20 23.84 -1.29
CA LEU A 400 22.96 24.74 -0.40
C LEU A 400 24.26 24.14 0.17
N ALA A 401 24.82 23.10 -0.46
CA ALA A 401 26.04 22.47 0.02
C ALA A 401 27.20 23.47 0.16
N GLY A 402 27.78 23.54 1.36
CA GLY A 402 28.86 24.45 1.72
C GLY A 402 28.46 25.94 1.74
N ASP A 403 27.17 26.25 1.74
CA ASP A 403 26.62 27.61 1.83
C ASP A 403 26.28 27.99 3.27
N VAL A 404 26.46 29.26 3.64
CA VAL A 404 26.20 29.77 5.00
C VAL A 404 24.71 29.80 5.34
N LEU A 405 23.84 29.84 4.32
CA LEU A 405 22.38 29.87 4.47
C LEU A 405 21.82 28.60 5.13
N ALA A 406 22.52 27.48 5.01
CA ALA A 406 22.12 26.20 5.59
C ALA A 406 23.17 25.62 6.55
N ASP A 407 24.10 26.45 7.03
CA ASP A 407 25.03 26.04 8.10
C ASP A 407 24.25 25.86 9.42
N PRO A 408 24.27 24.67 10.05
CA PRO A 408 23.58 24.44 11.32
C PRO A 408 23.95 25.45 12.40
N HIS A 409 25.19 25.95 12.41
CA HIS A 409 25.61 26.96 13.39
C HIS A 409 24.86 28.28 13.22
N SER A 410 24.36 28.61 12.02
CA SER A 410 23.55 29.81 11.77
C SER A 410 22.20 29.78 12.49
N PHE A 411 21.67 28.59 12.81
CA PHE A 411 20.43 28.42 13.56
C PHE A 411 20.61 28.57 15.07
N LEU A 412 21.86 28.50 15.55
CA LEU A 412 22.23 28.70 16.96
C LEU A 412 22.55 30.17 17.30
N ILE A 413 22.65 31.04 16.29
CA ILE A 413 22.92 32.47 16.50
C ILE A 413 21.64 33.15 16.99
N GLU A 414 21.67 33.75 18.17
CA GLU A 414 20.50 34.45 18.76
C GLU A 414 20.55 35.98 18.56
N ILE A 415 21.51 36.51 17.80
CA ILE A 415 21.71 37.96 17.62
C ILE A 415 20.79 38.48 16.49
N PRO A 416 19.73 39.27 16.77
CA PRO A 416 18.72 39.63 15.75
C PRO A 416 19.24 40.53 14.62
N ALA A 417 20.36 41.22 14.86
CA ALA A 417 21.00 42.08 13.87
C ALA A 417 21.88 41.30 12.88
N ASP A 418 22.32 40.09 13.22
CA ASP A 418 23.22 39.28 12.37
C ASP A 418 22.46 38.81 11.11
N PRO A 419 22.96 39.06 9.89
CA PRO A 419 22.35 38.58 8.66
C PRO A 419 22.14 37.06 8.66
N ARG A 420 23.03 36.28 9.27
CA ARG A 420 22.92 34.81 9.36
C ARG A 420 21.74 34.37 10.20
N HIS A 421 21.49 35.05 11.32
CA HIS A 421 20.30 34.83 12.14
C HIS A 421 19.03 35.15 11.36
N LYS A 422 18.99 36.30 10.66
CA LYS A 422 17.82 36.66 9.85
C LYS A 422 17.55 35.63 8.76
N CYS A 423 18.58 35.21 8.03
CA CYS A 423 18.46 34.18 7.01
C CYS A 423 18.03 32.83 7.57
N SER A 424 18.57 32.38 8.72
CA SER A 424 18.16 31.11 9.33
C SER A 424 16.70 31.13 9.78
N ARG A 425 16.20 32.26 10.30
CA ARG A 425 14.76 32.42 10.60
C ARG A 425 13.86 32.32 9.36
N VAL A 426 14.31 32.85 8.22
CA VAL A 426 13.56 32.73 6.95
C VAL A 426 13.54 31.27 6.45
N VAL A 427 14.69 30.58 6.52
CA VAL A 427 14.78 29.16 6.13
C VAL A 427 13.92 28.30 7.05
N GLU A 428 13.97 28.52 8.37
CA GLU A 428 13.15 27.81 9.36
C GLU A 428 11.65 28.05 9.13
N ALA A 429 11.22 29.31 8.96
CA ALA A 429 9.82 29.62 8.65
C ALA A 429 9.34 29.02 7.32
N PHE A 430 10.25 28.83 6.35
CA PHE A 430 9.95 28.09 5.14
C PHE A 430 9.84 26.59 5.40
N MET A 431 10.78 26.00 6.13
CA MET A 431 10.79 24.59 6.51
C MET A 431 9.51 24.21 7.27
N ASP A 432 9.06 25.04 8.21
CA ASP A 432 7.81 24.85 8.94
C ASP A 432 6.60 24.76 8.01
N LYS A 433 6.56 25.60 6.95
CA LYS A 433 5.46 25.60 5.97
C LYS A 433 5.45 24.37 5.06
N VAL A 434 6.61 23.80 4.76
CA VAL A 434 6.74 22.63 3.87
C VAL A 434 6.80 21.30 4.62
N PHE A 435 6.91 21.34 5.95
CA PHE A 435 7.20 20.19 6.80
C PHE A 435 6.29 19.00 6.55
N ASP A 436 4.98 19.21 6.63
CA ASP A 436 4.00 18.14 6.47
C ASP A 436 4.13 17.47 5.10
N GLU A 437 4.27 18.26 4.04
CA GLU A 437 4.34 17.74 2.68
C GLU A 437 5.68 17.03 2.42
N TYR A 438 6.78 17.55 2.96
CA TYR A 438 8.09 16.90 2.88
C TYR A 438 8.10 15.54 3.58
N MET A 439 7.52 15.46 4.80
CA MET A 439 7.36 14.20 5.51
C MET A 439 6.43 13.23 4.78
N ASN A 440 5.39 13.75 4.13
CA ASN A 440 4.49 12.93 3.31
C ASN A 440 5.22 12.24 2.14
N ILE A 441 6.32 12.80 1.62
CA ILE A 441 7.11 12.13 0.57
C ILE A 441 7.59 10.74 1.01
N TYR A 442 7.94 10.59 2.30
CA TYR A 442 8.34 9.31 2.89
C TYR A 442 7.10 8.45 3.20
N ARG A 443 6.10 9.01 3.90
CA ARG A 443 4.89 8.28 4.32
C ARG A 443 4.05 7.73 3.17
N MET A 444 3.99 8.44 2.04
CA MET A 444 3.24 8.02 0.87
C MET A 444 3.75 6.69 0.30
N ILE A 445 5.06 6.41 0.40
CA ILE A 445 5.69 5.20 -0.13
C ILE A 445 5.40 3.98 0.77
N CYS A 446 5.10 4.19 2.06
CA CYS A 446 4.71 3.14 3.00
C CYS A 446 3.31 2.53 2.74
N GLN A 447 2.60 3.01 1.72
CA GLN A 447 1.24 2.57 1.39
C GLN A 447 1.22 1.42 0.36
N ASN A 448 0.06 0.83 0.11
CA ASN A 448 -0.09 -0.12 -1.00
C ASN A 448 0.18 0.56 -2.36
N ARG A 449 0.55 -0.21 -3.39
CA ARG A 449 1.02 0.34 -4.70
C ARG A 449 0.06 1.33 -5.34
N CYS A 450 -1.24 1.03 -5.27
CA CYS A 450 -2.28 1.87 -5.84
C CYS A 450 -2.36 3.20 -5.10
N ARG A 451 -2.23 3.17 -3.77
CA ARG A 451 -2.27 4.35 -2.90
C ARG A 451 -1.03 5.22 -3.05
N ILE A 452 0.17 4.65 -3.18
CA ILE A 452 1.40 5.42 -3.49
C ILE A 452 1.16 6.35 -4.69
N ARG A 453 0.63 5.82 -5.80
CA ARG A 453 0.34 6.62 -7.00
C ARG A 453 -0.71 7.70 -6.74
N ARG A 454 -1.79 7.33 -6.05
CA ARG A 454 -2.93 8.22 -5.79
C ARG A 454 -2.50 9.42 -4.96
N THR A 455 -1.76 9.20 -3.88
CA THR A 455 -1.30 10.26 -2.98
C THR A 455 -0.26 11.14 -3.65
N PHE A 456 0.70 10.58 -4.41
CA PHE A 456 1.60 11.40 -5.22
C PHE A 456 0.87 12.29 -6.23
N SER A 457 -0.19 11.78 -6.87
CA SER A 457 -1.00 12.58 -7.80
C SER A 457 -1.71 13.76 -7.11
N GLN A 458 -2.06 13.62 -5.83
CA GLN A 458 -2.70 14.67 -5.02
C GLN A 458 -1.67 15.71 -4.53
N SER A 459 -0.47 15.25 -4.19
CA SER A 459 0.66 16.07 -3.71
C SER A 459 1.12 17.13 -4.73
N ILE A 460 1.01 16.86 -6.04
CA ILE A 460 1.50 17.76 -7.11
C ILE A 460 0.98 19.20 -6.99
N VAL A 461 -0.32 19.37 -6.71
CA VAL A 461 -0.93 20.71 -6.58
C VAL A 461 -0.50 21.40 -5.28
N ILE A 462 -0.21 20.62 -4.23
CA ILE A 462 0.29 21.14 -2.97
C ILE A 462 1.72 21.67 -3.17
N LEU A 463 2.60 20.88 -3.79
CA LEU A 463 3.96 21.29 -4.11
C LEU A 463 4.02 22.51 -5.03
N ASP A 464 3.09 22.64 -5.97
CA ASP A 464 3.00 23.83 -6.82
C ASP A 464 2.65 25.10 -6.02
N ARG A 465 1.81 24.99 -4.99
CA ARG A 465 1.52 26.12 -4.07
C ARG A 465 2.72 26.42 -3.18
N LEU A 466 3.40 25.39 -2.68
CA LEU A 466 4.62 25.55 -1.89
C LEU A 466 5.75 26.19 -2.70
N GLU A 467 5.76 26.04 -4.02
CA GLU A 467 6.71 26.76 -4.89
C GLU A 467 6.51 28.28 -4.79
N THR A 468 5.27 28.78 -4.68
CA THR A 468 5.03 30.21 -4.43
C THR A 468 5.59 30.66 -3.07
N GLU A 469 5.43 29.86 -2.02
CA GLU A 469 6.00 30.16 -0.70
C GLU A 469 7.53 30.17 -0.76
N ALA A 470 8.14 29.23 -1.49
CA ALA A 470 9.58 29.18 -1.71
C ALA A 470 10.08 30.42 -2.46
N MET A 471 9.36 30.89 -3.47
CA MET A 471 9.70 32.13 -4.19
C MET A 471 9.68 33.35 -3.28
N ARG A 472 8.73 33.43 -2.34
CA ARG A 472 8.69 34.52 -1.34
C ARG A 472 9.88 34.45 -0.38
N ALA A 473 10.19 33.25 0.11
CA ALA A 473 11.33 33.04 1.00
C ALA A 473 12.66 33.38 0.29
N ASP A 474 12.86 32.95 -0.96
CA ASP A 474 14.05 33.28 -1.75
C ASP A 474 14.18 34.80 -2.01
N ALA A 475 13.07 35.50 -2.23
CA ALA A 475 13.06 36.96 -2.39
C ALA A 475 13.47 37.67 -1.08
N GLU A 476 12.98 37.18 0.06
CA GLU A 476 13.36 37.69 1.37
C GLU A 476 14.85 37.42 1.67
N LEU A 477 15.33 36.20 1.43
CA LEU A 477 16.75 35.85 1.56
C LEU A 477 17.64 36.76 0.72
N SER A 478 17.25 36.99 -0.53
CA SER A 478 17.99 37.86 -1.46
C SER A 478 18.03 39.32 -1.00
N SER A 479 17.02 39.77 -0.25
CA SER A 479 16.97 41.12 0.32
C SER A 479 17.92 41.30 1.51
N ILE A 480 18.21 40.21 2.24
CA ILE A 480 19.11 40.21 3.40
C ILE A 480 20.56 40.00 2.95
N THR A 481 20.80 38.95 2.17
CA THR A 481 22.12 38.58 1.66
C THR A 481 22.00 38.29 0.16
N PRO A 482 22.43 39.22 -0.71
CA PRO A 482 22.39 39.00 -2.15
C PRO A 482 23.17 37.74 -2.55
N GLY A 483 22.50 36.83 -3.25
CA GLY A 483 23.10 35.58 -3.71
C GLY A 483 24.08 35.77 -4.87
N THR A 484 24.78 34.69 -5.24
CA THR A 484 25.57 34.66 -6.48
C THR A 484 24.64 34.82 -7.67
N ILE A 485 25.06 35.63 -8.65
CA ILE A 485 24.37 35.82 -9.93
C ILE A 485 25.26 35.28 -11.03
N LEU A 486 24.71 34.46 -11.92
CA LEU A 486 25.41 33.90 -13.07
C LEU A 486 24.71 34.32 -14.37
N PRO A 487 25.45 34.41 -15.50
CA PRO A 487 24.83 34.62 -16.79
C PRO A 487 23.98 33.39 -17.16
N ASN A 488 22.79 33.59 -17.72
CA ASN A 488 21.99 32.50 -18.27
C ASN A 488 22.77 31.75 -19.37
N GLU A 489 22.42 30.49 -19.63
CA GLU A 489 23.01 29.67 -20.71
C GLU A 489 22.92 30.33 -22.10
N GLY A 490 21.99 31.29 -22.30
CA GLY A 490 21.85 32.11 -23.50
C GLY A 490 22.49 33.51 -23.45
N GLY A 491 23.35 33.81 -22.46
CA GLY A 491 24.20 35.01 -22.38
C GLY A 491 23.52 36.37 -22.21
N SER A 492 22.19 36.44 -22.17
CA SER A 492 21.42 37.70 -22.29
C SER A 492 20.66 38.12 -21.03
N LYS A 493 20.52 37.25 -20.02
CA LYS A 493 19.87 37.56 -18.74
C LYS A 493 20.69 37.03 -17.57
N GLU A 494 20.81 37.80 -16.52
CA GLU A 494 21.36 37.37 -15.24
C GLU A 494 20.31 36.54 -14.48
N VAL A 495 20.74 35.44 -13.86
CA VAL A 495 19.86 34.52 -13.13
C VAL A 495 20.50 34.20 -11.78
N GLY A 496 19.68 34.14 -10.72
CA GLY A 496 20.08 33.67 -9.38
C GLY A 496 19.76 32.20 -9.16
N LEU A 497 20.31 31.60 -8.11
CA LEU A 497 20.04 30.20 -7.77
C LEU A 497 18.57 29.96 -7.40
N ASN A 498 17.99 30.83 -6.55
CA ASN A 498 16.70 30.62 -5.88
C ASN A 498 16.64 29.23 -5.23
N PRO A 499 17.44 29.01 -4.16
CA PRO A 499 17.69 27.68 -3.61
C PRO A 499 16.42 26.98 -3.16
N LEU A 500 15.53 27.66 -2.43
CA LEU A 500 14.32 27.04 -1.88
C LEU A 500 13.33 26.72 -3.00
N THR A 501 13.17 27.63 -3.97
CA THR A 501 12.35 27.40 -5.16
C THR A 501 12.87 26.23 -5.98
N SER A 502 14.20 26.15 -6.18
CA SER A 502 14.84 25.04 -6.89
C SER A 502 14.63 23.70 -6.18
N TRP A 503 14.69 23.69 -4.84
CA TRP A 503 14.46 22.50 -4.03
C TRP A 503 13.00 22.01 -4.12
N VAL A 504 12.01 22.89 -3.94
CA VAL A 504 10.58 22.50 -4.10
C VAL A 504 10.30 22.02 -5.51
N LYS A 505 10.83 22.73 -6.52
CA LYS A 505 10.65 22.37 -7.92
C LYS A 505 11.25 21.00 -8.26
N TYR A 506 12.38 20.62 -7.64
CA TYR A 506 12.95 19.29 -7.80
C TYR A 506 11.97 18.21 -7.35
N TYR A 507 11.39 18.34 -6.15
CA TYR A 507 10.42 17.38 -5.63
C TYR A 507 9.11 17.36 -6.43
N LYS A 508 8.63 18.53 -6.86
CA LYS A 508 7.47 18.64 -7.74
C LYS A 508 7.67 17.85 -9.03
N LEU A 509 8.80 18.08 -9.72
CA LEU A 509 9.13 17.37 -10.96
C LEU A 509 9.37 15.87 -10.73
N GLN A 510 9.97 15.50 -9.60
CA GLN A 510 10.20 14.11 -9.24
C GLN A 510 8.89 13.35 -9.03
N ILE A 511 7.96 13.94 -8.26
CA ILE A 511 6.65 13.36 -7.98
C ILE A 511 5.79 13.30 -9.25
N MET A 512 5.86 14.30 -10.13
CA MET A 512 5.21 14.25 -11.44
C MET A 512 5.77 13.12 -12.33
N GLY A 513 7.08 12.86 -12.27
CA GLY A 513 7.70 11.73 -12.95
C GLY A 513 7.24 10.38 -12.38
N TRP A 514 7.28 10.23 -11.06
CA TRP A 514 6.85 9.03 -10.37
C TRP A 514 5.36 8.74 -10.54
N SER A 515 4.48 9.74 -10.51
CA SER A 515 3.04 9.54 -10.74
C SER A 515 2.76 8.98 -12.14
N ILE A 516 3.55 9.38 -13.14
CA ILE A 516 3.48 8.77 -14.48
C ILE A 516 4.00 7.33 -14.44
N GLN A 517 5.20 7.10 -13.91
CA GLN A 517 5.84 5.78 -13.84
C GLN A 517 5.02 4.73 -13.09
N LEU A 518 4.46 5.10 -11.94
CA LEU A 518 3.55 4.25 -11.18
C LEU A 518 2.25 3.98 -11.94
N GLY A 519 1.80 4.89 -12.81
CA GLY A 519 0.65 4.61 -13.68
C GLY A 519 0.93 3.55 -14.73
N PHE A 520 2.18 3.45 -15.21
CA PHE A 520 2.59 2.33 -16.04
C PHE A 520 2.48 1.05 -15.21
N GLU A 521 3.09 1.01 -14.03
CA GLU A 521 3.07 -0.14 -13.12
C GLU A 521 1.67 -0.65 -12.83
N THR A 522 0.76 0.22 -12.40
CA THR A 522 -0.64 -0.15 -12.09
C THR A 522 -1.49 -0.43 -13.33
N GLY A 523 -0.94 -0.29 -14.54
CA GLY A 523 -1.64 -0.59 -15.80
C GLY A 523 -2.80 0.35 -16.12
N ILE A 524 -2.78 1.60 -15.62
CA ILE A 524 -3.91 2.54 -15.79
C ILE A 524 -3.97 3.18 -17.18
N TYR A 525 -2.89 3.09 -17.96
CA TYR A 525 -2.82 3.64 -19.31
C TYR A 525 -3.18 2.57 -20.35
N LEU A 526 -4.11 2.92 -21.24
CA LEU A 526 -4.44 2.06 -22.37
C LEU A 526 -3.28 2.04 -23.38
N PRO A 527 -3.17 1.01 -24.24
CA PRO A 527 -2.06 0.88 -25.19
C PRO A 527 -1.80 2.11 -26.06
N HIS A 528 -2.85 2.80 -26.51
CA HIS A 528 -2.74 4.03 -27.32
C HIS A 528 -2.38 5.28 -26.51
N GLU A 529 -2.57 5.26 -25.19
CA GLU A 529 -2.21 6.36 -24.30
C GLU A 529 -0.73 6.31 -23.89
N LEU A 530 -0.07 5.14 -24.01
CA LEU A 530 1.34 4.96 -23.65
C LEU A 530 2.24 5.98 -24.35
N CYS A 531 1.98 6.24 -25.63
CA CYS A 531 2.71 7.24 -26.43
C CYS A 531 2.70 8.62 -25.75
N MET A 532 1.52 9.10 -25.37
CA MET A 532 1.34 10.39 -24.72
C MET A 532 2.03 10.41 -23.36
N MET A 533 1.84 9.37 -22.55
CA MET A 533 2.40 9.34 -21.20
C MET A 533 3.93 9.27 -21.19
N TYR A 534 4.56 8.56 -22.14
CA TYR A 534 6.03 8.58 -22.28
C TYR A 534 6.55 9.94 -22.75
N TRP A 535 5.82 10.64 -23.64
CA TRP A 535 6.20 11.99 -24.03
C TRP A 535 6.16 12.96 -22.85
N TYR A 536 5.12 12.94 -22.03
CA TYR A 536 5.07 13.77 -20.81
C TYR A 536 6.17 13.40 -19.81
N LEU A 537 6.46 12.10 -19.63
CA LEU A 537 7.57 11.66 -18.77
C LEU A 537 8.91 12.19 -19.28
N MET A 538 9.16 12.15 -20.59
CA MET A 538 10.34 12.74 -21.23
C MET A 538 10.41 14.25 -20.96
N VAL A 539 9.32 14.99 -21.14
CA VAL A 539 9.27 16.45 -20.89
C VAL A 539 9.59 16.77 -19.42
N PHE A 540 9.04 16.02 -18.47
CA PHE A 540 9.32 16.24 -17.04
C PHE A 540 10.76 15.89 -16.68
N ALA A 541 11.30 14.80 -17.23
CA ALA A 541 12.71 14.44 -17.08
C ALA A 541 13.65 15.51 -17.65
N GLN A 542 13.31 16.12 -18.80
CA GLN A 542 14.04 17.24 -19.39
C GLN A 542 14.04 18.47 -18.49
N ARG A 543 12.88 18.83 -17.92
CA ARG A 543 12.77 19.96 -16.97
C ARG A 543 13.61 19.68 -15.71
N LYS A 544 13.56 18.46 -15.18
CA LYS A 544 14.37 18.03 -14.03
C LYS A 544 15.87 18.11 -14.33
N ARG A 545 16.29 17.63 -15.51
CA ARG A 545 17.68 17.70 -15.95
C ARG A 545 18.19 19.14 -16.02
N LYS A 546 17.44 20.04 -16.65
CA LYS A 546 17.79 21.48 -16.74
C LYS A 546 17.88 22.14 -15.37
N LEU A 547 16.98 21.78 -14.44
CA LEU A 547 17.05 22.26 -13.05
C LEU A 547 18.34 21.79 -12.36
N LEU A 548 18.73 20.53 -12.52
CA LEU A 548 19.97 20.00 -11.95
C LEU A 548 21.23 20.61 -12.58
N GLU A 549 21.20 20.91 -13.88
CA GLU A 549 22.26 21.66 -14.58
C GLU A 549 22.40 23.07 -14.00
N HIS A 550 21.28 23.78 -13.82
CA HIS A 550 21.24 25.09 -13.17
C HIS A 550 21.86 25.03 -11.77
N VAL A 551 21.38 24.16 -10.88
CA VAL A 551 21.91 23.99 -9.52
C VAL A 551 23.41 23.63 -9.53
N GLY A 552 23.82 22.70 -10.40
CA GLY A 552 25.21 22.29 -10.55
C GLY A 552 26.15 23.43 -10.96
N ARG A 553 25.70 24.36 -11.81
CA ARG A 553 26.49 25.55 -12.20
C ARG A 553 26.77 26.46 -11.01
N PHE A 554 25.79 26.68 -10.14
CA PHE A 554 25.98 27.47 -8.92
C PHE A 554 26.90 26.76 -7.92
N LEU A 555 26.77 25.44 -7.77
CA LEU A 555 27.68 24.67 -6.92
C LEU A 555 29.14 24.77 -7.40
N VAL A 556 29.37 24.67 -8.73
CA VAL A 556 30.71 24.85 -9.30
C VAL A 556 31.26 26.26 -9.03
N ALA A 557 30.44 27.30 -9.16
CA ALA A 557 30.84 28.67 -8.84
C ALA A 557 31.19 28.81 -7.34
N ARG A 558 30.35 28.27 -6.45
CA ARG A 558 30.56 28.26 -5.00
C ARG A 558 31.86 27.55 -4.63
N ARG A 559 32.14 26.38 -5.20
CA ARG A 559 33.39 25.64 -4.94
C ARG A 559 34.64 26.39 -5.35
N LYS A 560 34.61 27.12 -6.48
CA LYS A 560 35.74 27.99 -6.87
C LYS A 560 36.02 29.06 -5.80
N HIS A 561 34.97 29.63 -5.22
CA HIS A 561 35.09 30.58 -4.12
C HIS A 561 35.61 29.90 -2.84
N LEU A 562 35.05 28.76 -2.42
CA LEU A 562 35.49 28.01 -1.22
C LEU A 562 36.95 27.56 -1.29
N ALA A 563 37.41 27.12 -2.47
CA ALA A 563 38.80 26.77 -2.70
C ALA A 563 39.74 27.98 -2.51
N SER A 564 39.28 29.18 -2.87
CA SER A 564 40.03 30.43 -2.65
C SER A 564 40.04 30.90 -1.19
N SER A 565 38.98 30.59 -0.41
CA SER A 565 38.83 31.01 0.99
C SER A 565 39.41 30.03 2.02
N ARG A 566 40.00 28.90 1.60
CA ARG A 566 40.58 27.84 2.46
C ARG A 566 39.59 27.19 3.44
N SER A 567 38.29 27.17 3.13
CA SER A 567 37.27 26.50 3.95
C SER A 567 37.22 24.99 3.69
N ALA A 568 38.14 24.22 4.29
CA ALA A 568 38.33 22.80 3.98
C ALA A 568 37.07 21.93 4.20
N SER A 569 36.31 22.14 5.27
CA SER A 569 35.11 21.35 5.57
C SER A 569 33.96 21.60 4.58
N GLN A 570 33.70 22.87 4.25
CA GLN A 570 32.64 23.26 3.30
C GLN A 570 32.96 22.81 1.86
N ASP A 571 34.23 22.78 1.44
CA ASP A 571 34.59 22.24 0.12
C ASP A 571 34.43 20.72 0.04
N VAL A 572 34.65 19.98 1.14
CA VAL A 572 34.37 18.54 1.20
C VAL A 572 32.87 18.27 1.04
N GLU A 573 32.02 19.01 1.75
CA GLU A 573 30.56 18.94 1.62
C GLU A 573 30.12 19.26 0.17
N ALA A 574 30.61 20.37 -0.38
CA ALA A 574 30.31 20.76 -1.76
C ALA A 574 30.84 19.76 -2.80
N ALA A 575 31.93 19.04 -2.50
CA ALA A 575 32.44 17.95 -3.33
C ALA A 575 31.50 16.75 -3.33
N ALA A 576 31.03 16.32 -2.16
CA ALA A 576 30.07 15.23 -2.02
C ALA A 576 28.73 15.56 -2.71
N SER A 577 28.20 16.76 -2.51
CA SER A 577 27.00 17.23 -3.21
C SER A 577 27.18 17.26 -4.73
N ARG A 578 28.37 17.62 -5.24
CA ARG A 578 28.63 17.59 -6.68
C ARG A 578 28.54 16.16 -7.24
N GLU A 579 29.11 15.18 -6.53
CA GLU A 579 29.04 13.78 -6.93
C GLU A 579 27.59 13.29 -6.92
N TRP A 580 26.83 13.68 -5.91
CA TRP A 580 25.40 13.38 -5.82
C TRP A 580 24.57 13.99 -6.97
N LEU A 581 24.78 15.28 -7.28
CA LEU A 581 24.11 15.97 -8.40
C LEU A 581 24.43 15.31 -9.75
N VAL A 582 25.64 14.77 -9.93
CA VAL A 582 26.00 14.00 -11.13
C VAL A 582 25.17 12.72 -11.24
N VAL A 583 24.94 12.02 -10.12
CA VAL A 583 24.07 10.83 -10.10
C VAL A 583 22.63 11.19 -10.45
N LEU A 584 22.08 12.23 -9.82
CA LEU A 584 20.72 12.72 -10.11
C LEU A 584 20.56 13.16 -11.56
N HIS A 585 21.56 13.85 -12.11
CA HIS A 585 21.57 14.29 -13.51
C HIS A 585 21.54 13.08 -14.44
N ARG A 586 22.36 12.06 -14.18
CA ARG A 586 22.38 10.81 -14.97
C ARG A 586 21.09 10.01 -14.86
N GLN A 587 20.43 10.02 -13.70
CA GLN A 587 19.10 9.41 -13.54
C GLN A 587 18.02 10.15 -14.36
N ALA A 588 18.07 11.49 -14.40
CA ALA A 588 17.19 12.29 -15.24
C ALA A 588 17.46 12.08 -16.74
N ASP A 589 18.74 12.09 -17.17
CA ASP A 589 19.16 11.77 -18.54
C ASP A 589 18.67 10.39 -19.00
N PHE A 590 18.81 9.38 -18.13
CA PHE A 590 18.35 8.03 -18.39
C PHE A 590 16.84 8.00 -18.62
N THR A 591 16.08 8.63 -17.71
CA THR A 591 14.61 8.69 -17.77
C THR A 591 14.15 9.41 -19.03
N GLU A 592 14.78 10.54 -19.37
CA GLU A 592 14.53 11.27 -20.62
C GLU A 592 14.78 10.38 -21.84
N SER A 593 15.95 9.75 -21.92
CA SER A 593 16.39 8.96 -23.07
C SER A 593 15.52 7.73 -23.29
N LEU A 594 15.19 6.98 -22.23
CA LEU A 594 14.36 5.79 -22.34
C LEU A 594 12.90 6.15 -22.63
N SER A 595 12.38 7.23 -22.05
CA SER A 595 11.04 7.74 -22.37
C SER A 595 10.94 8.19 -23.83
N CYS A 596 11.98 8.86 -24.34
CA CYS A 596 12.05 9.25 -25.75
C CYS A 596 12.01 8.03 -26.69
N ALA A 597 12.81 7.01 -26.40
CA ALA A 597 12.82 5.76 -27.18
C ALA A 597 11.44 5.07 -27.20
N LEU A 598 10.78 4.97 -26.05
CA LEU A 598 9.46 4.34 -25.92
C LEU A 598 8.34 5.19 -26.51
N TRP A 599 8.41 6.51 -26.37
CA TRP A 599 7.50 7.44 -27.03
C TRP A 599 7.56 7.24 -28.55
N GLN A 600 8.75 7.32 -29.15
CA GLN A 600 8.93 7.12 -30.60
C GLN A 600 8.46 5.74 -31.06
N LEU A 601 8.72 4.68 -30.28
CA LEU A 601 8.24 3.34 -30.61
C LEU A 601 6.70 3.26 -30.57
N CYS A 602 6.06 3.72 -29.50
CA CYS A 602 4.60 3.71 -29.37
C CYS A 602 3.92 4.60 -30.43
N GLU A 603 4.56 5.72 -30.76
CA GLU A 603 4.08 6.62 -31.81
C GLU A 603 4.15 5.98 -33.19
N LEU A 604 5.25 5.30 -33.51
CA LEU A 604 5.40 4.54 -34.74
C LEU A 604 4.34 3.45 -34.86
N LEU A 605 4.08 2.70 -33.77
CA LEU A 605 3.01 1.70 -33.73
C LEU A 605 1.61 2.29 -33.97
N THR A 606 1.37 3.51 -33.48
CA THR A 606 0.09 4.22 -33.67
C THR A 606 -0.04 4.74 -35.11
N THR A 607 1.04 5.32 -35.64
CA THR A 607 1.11 5.88 -37.00
C THR A 607 0.98 4.81 -38.07
N LEU A 608 1.52 3.61 -37.82
CA LEU A 608 1.40 2.44 -38.70
C LEU A 608 0.05 1.72 -38.56
N GLU A 609 -0.90 2.28 -37.81
CA GLU A 609 -2.22 1.71 -37.57
C GLU A 609 -2.22 0.33 -36.89
N ILE A 610 -1.11 -0.05 -36.23
CA ILE A 610 -0.98 -1.33 -35.51
C ILE A 610 -1.69 -1.24 -34.16
N VAL A 611 -1.49 -0.15 -33.43
CA VAL A 611 -2.24 0.18 -32.21
C VAL A 611 -3.22 1.29 -32.55
N LYS A 612 -4.52 1.03 -32.39
CA LYS A 612 -5.56 2.03 -32.64
C LYS A 612 -6.32 2.40 -31.37
N PRO A 613 -6.64 3.69 -31.18
CA PRO A 613 -7.63 4.05 -30.18
C PRO A 613 -8.99 3.44 -30.55
N PRO A 614 -9.79 2.96 -29.56
CA PRO A 614 -11.12 2.44 -29.83
C PRO A 614 -12.01 3.57 -30.38
N LYS A 615 -12.96 3.22 -31.27
CA LYS A 615 -13.97 4.17 -31.74
C LYS A 615 -14.84 4.59 -30.56
N ARG A 616 -14.99 5.91 -30.37
CA ARG A 616 -15.79 6.49 -29.27
C ARG A 616 -16.74 7.54 -29.84
N ASP A 617 -18.01 7.18 -30.03
CA ASP A 617 -18.99 8.06 -30.68
C ASP A 617 -19.39 9.29 -29.82
N HIS A 618 -19.20 9.21 -28.50
CA HIS A 618 -19.56 10.27 -27.54
C HIS A 618 -18.37 10.99 -26.89
N ALA A 619 -17.13 10.65 -27.26
CA ALA A 619 -15.94 11.23 -26.63
C ALA A 619 -15.30 12.30 -27.52
N ARG A 620 -14.95 13.44 -26.93
CA ARG A 620 -14.09 14.45 -27.56
C ARG A 620 -12.67 14.25 -27.09
N GLU A 621 -11.71 14.35 -28.02
CA GLU A 621 -10.29 14.15 -27.73
C GLU A 621 -9.78 15.07 -26.61
N GLN A 622 -10.17 16.34 -26.61
CA GLN A 622 -9.82 17.28 -25.55
C GLN A 622 -10.31 16.82 -24.18
N LEU A 623 -11.55 16.32 -24.07
CA LEU A 623 -12.09 15.84 -22.79
C LEU A 623 -11.35 14.58 -22.30
N LEU A 624 -10.94 13.70 -23.21
CA LEU A 624 -10.15 12.52 -22.88
C LEU A 624 -8.76 12.92 -22.35
N TYR A 625 -8.14 13.90 -23.01
CA TYR A 625 -6.89 14.50 -22.56
C TYR A 625 -7.05 15.14 -21.18
N ASP A 626 -8.08 15.97 -20.98
CA ASP A 626 -8.30 16.68 -19.71
C ASP A 626 -8.52 15.70 -18.55
N VAL A 627 -9.24 14.61 -18.77
CA VAL A 627 -9.43 13.56 -17.76
C VAL A 627 -8.12 12.85 -17.44
N ARG A 628 -7.32 12.50 -18.46
CA ARG A 628 -6.03 11.82 -18.26
C ARG A 628 -5.03 12.71 -17.53
N MET A 629 -4.99 13.99 -17.87
CA MET A 629 -4.04 14.96 -17.34
C MET A 629 -4.57 15.77 -16.15
N LYS A 630 -5.77 15.45 -15.64
CA LYS A 630 -6.48 16.19 -14.58
C LYS A 630 -5.59 16.57 -13.40
N SER A 631 -4.75 15.65 -12.92
CA SER A 631 -3.85 15.88 -11.77
C SER A 631 -2.81 16.97 -12.00
N TYR A 632 -2.57 17.37 -13.25
CA TYR A 632 -1.53 18.33 -13.64
C TYR A 632 -2.11 19.64 -14.20
N LEU A 633 -3.39 19.69 -14.57
CA LEU A 633 -4.01 20.87 -15.19
C LEU A 633 -4.04 22.11 -14.26
N GLY A 634 -4.04 21.90 -12.95
CA GLY A 634 -4.06 22.97 -11.96
C GLY A 634 -2.70 23.59 -11.61
N ILE A 635 -1.62 23.13 -12.26
CA ILE A 635 -0.25 23.63 -12.02
C ILE A 635 -0.10 25.04 -12.59
N ALA A 636 0.24 26.00 -11.73
CA ALA A 636 0.48 27.39 -12.12
C ALA A 636 1.93 27.64 -12.56
N HIS A 637 2.92 27.05 -11.87
CA HIS A 637 4.33 27.29 -12.17
C HIS A 637 4.86 26.24 -13.14
N GLU A 638 5.25 26.68 -14.34
CA GLU A 638 5.61 25.82 -15.48
C GLU A 638 4.48 24.83 -15.85
N PRO A 639 3.35 25.33 -16.38
CA PRO A 639 2.22 24.47 -16.75
C PRO A 639 2.65 23.35 -17.68
N ILE A 640 1.89 22.25 -17.64
CA ILE A 640 2.14 21.13 -18.54
C ILE A 640 1.89 21.54 -20.00
N PRO A 641 2.61 20.94 -20.97
CA PRO A 641 2.29 21.15 -22.36
C PRO A 641 0.82 20.84 -22.67
N THR A 642 0.25 21.55 -23.63
CA THR A 642 -1.13 21.40 -24.09
C THR A 642 -1.29 20.18 -25.03
N LEU A 643 -2.54 19.79 -25.30
CA LEU A 643 -2.85 18.78 -26.30
C LEU A 643 -2.32 19.18 -27.70
N GLU A 644 -2.38 20.46 -28.05
CA GLU A 644 -1.89 20.96 -29.34
C GLU A 644 -0.38 20.81 -29.45
N GLU A 645 0.37 21.17 -28.41
CA GLU A 645 1.84 21.00 -28.37
C GLU A 645 2.24 19.53 -28.48
N TYR A 646 1.50 18.62 -27.82
CA TYR A 646 1.71 17.17 -28.00
C TYR A 646 1.47 16.74 -29.45
N LYS A 647 0.37 17.17 -30.07
CA LYS A 647 0.06 16.84 -31.47
C LYS A 647 1.09 17.40 -32.44
N SER A 648 1.59 18.60 -32.21
CA SER A 648 2.66 19.20 -33.01
C SER A 648 3.95 18.38 -32.91
N ALA A 649 4.29 17.88 -31.71
CA ALA A 649 5.42 16.98 -31.52
C ALA A 649 5.24 15.66 -32.31
N GLN A 650 4.00 15.17 -32.44
CA GLN A 650 3.72 13.92 -33.17
C GLN A 650 3.85 14.01 -34.71
N GLN A 651 3.74 15.21 -35.28
CA GLN A 651 3.72 15.38 -36.74
C GLN A 651 5.11 15.30 -37.38
N SER A 652 6.16 15.11 -36.57
CA SER A 652 7.57 15.15 -37.00
C SER A 652 8.17 13.79 -37.39
N ILE A 653 7.37 12.74 -37.62
CA ILE A 653 7.90 11.40 -37.95
C ILE A 653 8.29 11.33 -39.45
N PRO A 654 9.57 11.09 -39.78
CA PRO A 654 10.02 11.06 -41.17
C PRO A 654 9.74 9.70 -41.83
N SER A 655 10.51 8.65 -41.49
CA SER A 655 10.40 7.29 -42.03
C SER A 655 10.55 6.22 -40.94
N ILE A 656 10.15 4.97 -41.20
CA ILE A 656 10.31 3.86 -40.23
C ILE A 656 11.79 3.69 -39.86
N ASP A 657 12.67 3.70 -40.86
CA ASP A 657 14.10 3.51 -40.68
C ASP A 657 14.75 4.64 -39.86
N GLU A 658 14.48 5.90 -40.21
CA GLU A 658 15.01 7.05 -39.46
C GLU A 658 14.50 7.09 -38.02
N THR A 659 13.24 6.71 -37.80
CA THR A 659 12.66 6.62 -36.46
C THR A 659 13.32 5.50 -35.66
N CYS A 660 13.56 4.33 -36.27
CA CYS A 660 14.27 3.23 -35.63
C CYS A 660 15.73 3.60 -35.29
N GLU A 661 16.40 4.38 -36.14
CA GLU A 661 17.72 4.94 -35.83
C GLU A 661 17.67 5.94 -34.66
N GLY A 662 16.65 6.81 -34.63
CA GLY A 662 16.35 7.69 -33.50
C GLY A 662 16.20 6.93 -32.19
N ILE A 663 15.37 5.89 -32.18
CA ILE A 663 15.15 5.01 -31.03
C ILE A 663 16.46 4.38 -30.57
N ASN A 664 17.27 3.84 -31.50
CA ASN A 664 18.55 3.23 -31.16
C ASN A 664 19.56 4.24 -30.59
N ARG A 665 19.59 5.49 -31.07
CA ARG A 665 20.40 6.56 -30.48
C ARG A 665 19.95 6.89 -29.06
N ALA A 666 18.63 7.01 -28.83
CA ALA A 666 18.08 7.24 -27.50
C ALA A 666 18.41 6.09 -26.53
N ILE A 667 18.33 4.84 -26.98
CA ILE A 667 18.74 3.65 -26.20
C ILE A 667 20.24 3.67 -25.90
N ALA A 668 21.09 4.06 -26.86
CA ALA A 668 22.53 4.17 -26.65
C ALA A 668 22.86 5.22 -25.57
N ASN A 669 22.17 6.36 -25.58
CA ASN A 669 22.29 7.38 -24.53
C ASN A 669 21.80 6.87 -23.17
N ALA A 670 20.67 6.15 -23.11
CA ALA A 670 20.19 5.54 -21.88
C ALA A 670 21.22 4.54 -21.31
N LYS A 671 21.79 3.67 -22.16
CA LYS A 671 22.82 2.71 -21.74
C LYS A 671 24.11 3.40 -21.27
N SER A 672 24.52 4.50 -21.88
CA SER A 672 25.71 5.24 -21.43
C SER A 672 25.51 5.84 -20.04
N CYS A 673 24.30 6.29 -19.71
CA CYS A 673 23.93 6.72 -18.37
C CYS A 673 24.03 5.57 -17.35
N LEU A 674 23.49 4.39 -17.69
CA LEU A 674 23.58 3.21 -16.81
C LEU A 674 25.02 2.76 -16.54
N VAL A 675 25.94 2.90 -17.52
CA VAL A 675 27.36 2.60 -17.30
C VAL A 675 27.98 3.50 -16.22
N VAL A 676 27.57 4.76 -16.15
CA VAL A 676 28.02 5.69 -15.10
C VAL A 676 27.39 5.31 -13.75
N LEU A 677 26.08 5.08 -13.72
CA LEU A 677 25.34 4.70 -12.50
C LEU A 677 25.85 3.38 -11.90
N LYS A 678 26.26 2.42 -12.74
CA LYS A 678 26.85 1.14 -12.31
C LYS A 678 28.22 1.27 -11.65
N LYS A 679 28.97 2.33 -11.96
CA LYS A 679 30.30 2.62 -11.40
C LYS A 679 30.27 3.54 -10.19
N THR A 680 29.10 4.12 -9.90
CA THR A 680 28.88 4.99 -8.74
C THR A 680 29.09 4.17 -7.46
N THR A 681 29.63 4.77 -6.40
CA THR A 681 29.76 4.11 -5.08
C THR A 681 28.48 4.30 -4.24
N PRO A 682 28.23 3.47 -3.21
CA PRO A 682 27.06 3.63 -2.34
C PRO A 682 26.91 5.02 -1.73
N GLN A 683 28.02 5.65 -1.33
CA GLN A 683 28.05 7.00 -0.78
C GLN A 683 27.69 8.05 -1.83
N GLN A 684 28.23 7.93 -3.05
CA GLN A 684 27.96 8.86 -4.15
C GLN A 684 26.51 8.80 -4.62
N GLY A 685 25.94 7.59 -4.71
CA GLY A 685 24.58 7.38 -5.18
C GLY A 685 23.51 7.42 -4.09
N LYS A 686 23.92 7.63 -2.83
CA LYS A 686 23.05 7.64 -1.64
C LYS A 686 22.21 6.34 -1.56
N TYR A 687 22.85 5.18 -1.71
CA TYR A 687 22.21 3.85 -1.64
C TYR A 687 22.91 2.90 -0.66
N VAL A 688 23.61 3.46 0.34
CA VAL A 688 24.16 2.67 1.47
C VAL A 688 23.04 1.86 2.11
N GLY A 689 23.26 0.56 2.31
CA GLY A 689 22.26 -0.36 2.86
C GLY A 689 21.21 -0.86 1.85
N THR A 690 21.26 -0.41 0.60
CA THR A 690 20.34 -0.86 -0.49
C THR A 690 21.10 -1.29 -1.75
N GLU A 691 22.35 -1.76 -1.58
CA GLU A 691 23.26 -2.09 -2.67
C GLU A 691 22.76 -3.23 -3.56
N GLU A 692 22.09 -4.23 -2.97
CA GLU A 692 21.55 -5.36 -3.73
C GLU A 692 20.39 -4.92 -4.62
N GLN A 693 19.47 -4.13 -4.05
CA GLN A 693 18.33 -3.55 -4.76
C GLN A 693 18.80 -2.62 -5.88
N TRP A 694 19.79 -1.76 -5.62
CA TRP A 694 20.40 -0.92 -6.65
C TRP A 694 20.97 -1.73 -7.83
N ARG A 695 21.72 -2.80 -7.55
CA ARG A 695 22.27 -3.68 -8.61
C ARG A 695 21.16 -4.38 -9.39
N ARG A 696 20.12 -4.85 -8.70
CA ARG A 696 18.95 -5.50 -9.31
C ARG A 696 18.23 -4.52 -10.24
N GLU A 697 17.94 -3.31 -9.78
CA GLU A 697 17.27 -2.27 -10.55
C GLU A 697 18.07 -1.88 -11.79
N ILE A 698 19.37 -1.58 -11.66
CA ILE A 698 20.24 -1.26 -12.81
C ILE A 698 20.23 -2.38 -13.84
N LYS A 699 20.27 -3.66 -13.41
CA LYS A 699 20.19 -4.81 -14.33
C LYS A 699 18.82 -4.92 -15.02
N GLN A 700 17.74 -4.66 -14.31
CA GLN A 700 16.38 -4.64 -14.89
C GLN A 700 16.24 -3.51 -15.92
N LEU A 701 16.81 -2.33 -15.64
CA LEU A 701 16.86 -1.20 -16.58
C LEU A 701 17.72 -1.52 -17.82
N GLU A 702 18.90 -2.13 -17.64
CA GLU A 702 19.75 -2.63 -18.75
C GLU A 702 18.96 -3.61 -19.64
N THR A 703 18.25 -4.56 -19.01
CA THR A 703 17.42 -5.56 -19.69
C THR A 703 16.27 -4.90 -20.45
N THR A 704 15.64 -3.88 -19.85
CA THR A 704 14.58 -3.10 -20.48
C THR A 704 15.09 -2.37 -21.73
N CYS A 705 16.25 -1.70 -21.66
CA CYS A 705 16.87 -1.06 -22.83
C CYS A 705 17.17 -2.05 -23.95
N VAL A 706 17.64 -3.26 -23.61
CA VAL A 706 17.86 -4.33 -24.59
C VAL A 706 16.53 -4.78 -25.20
N ALA A 707 15.49 -4.97 -24.40
CA ALA A 707 14.18 -5.37 -24.89
C ALA A 707 13.63 -4.33 -25.90
N VAL A 708 13.69 -3.03 -25.60
CA VAL A 708 13.23 -1.98 -26.55
C VAL A 708 14.00 -2.05 -27.87
N ALA A 709 15.33 -2.25 -27.82
CA ALA A 709 16.15 -2.37 -29.03
C ALA A 709 15.78 -3.61 -29.86
N VAL A 710 15.48 -4.73 -29.20
CA VAL A 710 15.04 -5.97 -29.87
C VAL A 710 13.68 -5.76 -30.55
N GLN A 711 12.72 -5.16 -29.87
CA GLN A 711 11.39 -4.90 -30.43
C GLN A 711 11.45 -3.91 -31.61
N THR A 712 12.27 -2.87 -31.50
CA THR A 712 12.54 -1.92 -32.59
C THR A 712 13.15 -2.64 -33.80
N SER A 713 14.15 -3.49 -33.56
CA SER A 713 14.80 -4.27 -34.63
C SER A 713 13.85 -5.26 -35.30
N GLN A 714 12.94 -5.87 -34.53
CA GLN A 714 11.91 -6.76 -35.05
C GLN A 714 10.92 -6.01 -35.95
N LEU A 715 10.48 -4.82 -35.53
CA LEU A 715 9.61 -3.98 -36.35
C LEU A 715 10.27 -3.58 -37.67
N ARG A 716 11.55 -3.16 -37.61
CA ARG A 716 12.36 -2.84 -38.80
C ARG A 716 12.45 -4.04 -39.74
N ARG A 717 12.82 -5.22 -39.22
CA ARG A 717 12.91 -6.45 -40.03
C ARG A 717 11.62 -6.80 -40.76
N VAL A 718 10.46 -6.64 -40.12
CA VAL A 718 9.17 -6.88 -40.77
C VAL A 718 8.89 -5.81 -41.84
N ALA A 719 9.24 -4.54 -41.59
CA ALA A 719 9.17 -3.48 -42.61
C ALA A 719 10.03 -3.81 -43.84
N ASP A 720 11.29 -4.24 -43.63
CA ASP A 720 12.24 -4.64 -44.67
C ASP A 720 11.69 -5.76 -45.53
N LYS A 721 11.20 -6.85 -44.90
CA LYS A 721 10.66 -8.04 -45.56
C LYS A 721 9.50 -7.71 -46.51
N HIS A 722 8.70 -6.69 -46.17
CA HIS A 722 7.55 -6.27 -46.96
C HIS A 722 7.83 -5.04 -47.84
N GLY A 723 9.09 -4.57 -47.93
CA GLY A 723 9.47 -3.41 -48.75
C GLY A 723 8.86 -2.08 -48.29
N LYS A 724 8.52 -1.96 -47.01
CA LYS A 724 7.80 -0.82 -46.41
C LYS A 724 8.69 0.08 -45.55
N GLN A 725 10.01 0.05 -45.74
CA GLN A 725 10.99 0.82 -44.95
C GLN A 725 10.77 2.34 -45.01
N SER A 726 10.38 2.85 -46.17
CA SER A 726 10.06 4.27 -46.40
C SER A 726 8.56 4.58 -46.28
N ALA A 727 7.74 3.62 -45.83
CA ALA A 727 6.29 3.80 -45.78
C ALA A 727 5.89 4.74 -44.64
N GLY A 728 5.14 5.79 -45.00
CA GLY A 728 4.42 6.65 -44.05
C GLY A 728 3.02 6.12 -43.71
N ARG A 729 2.11 7.04 -43.32
CA ARG A 729 0.73 6.77 -42.88
C ARG A 729 -0.12 5.94 -43.85
N GLU A 730 0.15 5.98 -45.15
CA GLU A 730 -0.78 5.45 -46.17
C GLU A 730 -0.61 3.97 -46.54
N HIS A 731 0.46 3.28 -46.10
CA HIS A 731 0.71 1.86 -46.43
C HIS A 731 1.24 1.00 -45.26
N GLY A 732 0.95 1.38 -44.01
CA GLY A 732 1.53 0.78 -42.80
C GLY A 732 1.33 -0.74 -42.64
N LEU A 733 2.16 -1.36 -41.78
CA LEU A 733 2.24 -2.81 -41.48
C LEU A 733 0.98 -3.43 -40.84
N LYS A 734 -0.18 -2.81 -41.01
CA LYS A 734 -1.49 -3.24 -40.52
C LYS A 734 -1.81 -4.64 -41.00
N GLY A 735 -2.14 -5.52 -40.06
CA GLY A 735 -2.44 -6.93 -40.33
C GLY A 735 -1.22 -7.84 -40.51
N LEU A 736 -0.01 -7.27 -40.65
CA LEU A 736 1.26 -8.03 -40.74
C LEU A 736 1.98 -8.13 -39.39
N VAL A 737 1.67 -7.22 -38.46
CA VAL A 737 2.27 -7.15 -37.14
C VAL A 737 1.19 -7.24 -36.07
N GLU A 738 1.45 -8.03 -35.05
CA GLU A 738 0.68 -8.13 -33.81
C GLU A 738 1.48 -7.52 -32.66
N VAL A 739 0.81 -6.74 -31.81
CA VAL A 739 1.43 -6.13 -30.62
C VAL A 739 0.68 -6.59 -29.37
N SER A 740 1.42 -7.17 -28.42
CA SER A 740 0.92 -7.47 -27.08
C SER A 740 1.56 -6.55 -26.05
N ILE A 741 0.74 -5.99 -25.15
CA ILE A 741 1.23 -5.20 -24.02
C ILE A 741 1.34 -6.11 -22.80
N PRO A 742 2.54 -6.27 -22.20
CA PRO A 742 2.72 -7.15 -21.05
C PRO A 742 1.93 -6.64 -19.83
N SER A 743 1.22 -7.55 -19.16
CA SER A 743 0.48 -7.27 -17.93
C SER A 743 1.43 -6.86 -16.79
N PRO A 744 0.96 -6.08 -15.80
CA PRO A 744 1.69 -5.86 -14.55
C PRO A 744 2.20 -7.20 -13.97
N GLY A 745 3.46 -7.26 -13.54
CA GLY A 745 4.13 -8.47 -13.04
C GLY A 745 4.89 -9.29 -14.11
N SER A 746 4.52 -9.21 -15.40
CA SER A 746 5.21 -9.93 -16.49
C SER A 746 6.29 -9.10 -17.22
N ARG A 747 6.57 -7.90 -16.70
CA ARG A 747 7.46 -6.90 -17.33
C ARG A 747 8.89 -7.04 -16.84
N TYR A 748 9.85 -6.62 -17.66
CA TYR A 748 11.26 -6.54 -17.27
C TYR A 748 11.51 -5.55 -16.12
N HIS A 749 10.73 -4.46 -16.09
CA HIS A 749 10.72 -3.45 -15.04
C HIS A 749 9.29 -2.91 -14.88
N GLY A 750 8.83 -2.68 -13.64
CA GLY A 750 7.44 -2.26 -13.35
C GLY A 750 7.04 -0.94 -14.03
N TRP A 751 7.94 0.04 -14.02
CA TRP A 751 7.72 1.40 -14.55
C TRP A 751 7.87 1.55 -16.08
N TRP A 752 8.36 0.53 -16.79
CA TRP A 752 8.69 0.64 -18.21
C TRP A 752 7.99 -0.47 -19.00
N VAL A 753 6.88 -0.11 -19.64
CA VAL A 753 6.12 -0.99 -20.53
C VAL A 753 6.76 -1.03 -21.90
N VAL A 754 7.33 -2.19 -22.26
CA VAL A 754 7.88 -2.46 -23.59
C VAL A 754 6.84 -3.23 -24.42
N PRO A 755 6.28 -2.65 -25.49
CA PRO A 755 5.37 -3.37 -26.39
C PRO A 755 6.05 -4.58 -27.02
N GLN A 756 5.42 -5.75 -26.99
CA GLN A 756 5.94 -6.96 -27.62
C GLN A 756 5.40 -7.08 -29.03
N ILE A 757 6.30 -7.05 -30.02
CA ILE A 757 6.01 -7.00 -31.45
C ILE A 757 6.29 -8.40 -32.03
N LYS A 758 5.28 -8.95 -32.71
CA LYS A 758 5.38 -10.24 -33.42
C LYS A 758 4.90 -10.10 -34.85
N GLU A 759 5.51 -10.83 -35.77
CA GLU A 759 4.98 -10.97 -37.13
C GLU A 759 3.75 -11.88 -37.07
N ARG A 760 2.63 -11.43 -37.65
CA ARG A 760 1.41 -12.23 -37.71
C ARG A 760 1.66 -13.41 -38.64
N LYS A 761 1.42 -14.63 -38.17
CA LYS A 761 1.45 -15.81 -39.05
C LYS A 761 0.28 -15.68 -40.03
N ALA A 762 0.57 -15.84 -41.32
CA ALA A 762 -0.39 -15.75 -42.41
C ALA A 762 -1.51 -16.79 -42.28
#